data_AF-A0A535W3E9-F1
#
_entry.id   AF-A0A535W3E9-F1
#
_cell.length_a   1.000
_cell.length_b   1.000
_cell.length_c   1.000
_cell.angle_alpha   90.00
_cell.angle_beta   90.00
_cell.angle_gamma   90.00
#
_symmetry.space_group_name_H-M   'P 1'
#
loop_
_entity.id
_entity.type
_entity.pdbx_description
1 polymer ?
#
loop_
_entity_poly.entity_id
_entity_poly.type
_entity_poly.pdbx_seq_one_letter_code
_entity_poly.pdbx_strand_id
1 'polypeptide(L)'
;MSEGRFRGREAIALDLVGVAGLAAFLIGLTWLQASDKLGFDLDQALDGVLRQLSVTLPAALLVLGASVLEIATGLVLARAARRTPFDSIAEAVLASMVAAVLKDTLLLGTLGAFGLFRAPILIAIDVAVIAAAFVIPLISRRSWQLVAFGGWRDAIAAVGSWPLAALVAIVWAGPVILQLASPVVPFIDVLPNYVGPVEHLRTFGWFSPLTATQSPIFGPSRTVLGYDGLLGAIATMTGLSGGAAIAGFILPETVLVAAGVHRLASAIRRSDPSVGPWALLAFALSQPFARLADARGTVVVGPLVCLGLAVAAEALRGEAAPGDSAGRPAGADPWRIGRGVVIGLAIGAAALVHPVIGFFAIVTVGVVAVLRPTELAPAAAVAGVTAGLVAVPQLATTIGVSLPTLALGAGLPIAIAIGVGVGRTVARSSALQERLTRFARSLGPAILLAIGIAIAGAFAIGRLVLDRLPVAAGTAGLLALESSGLLLIVIVIGSFLGSRGARWALVVVGLVVGSAAVVLTQALPDDLGLLGSALRYEVPKTVHYWLSSIAAAGAASALAFAWTRAPQPWLARAGLVAAFVVVAALPLRFGNSGDDSNCRKDCASINAYHLGEHRWSETFAIDLHFAAIGFWQGFPDSRFVVDAPRHEILDAVRAEIDAGRLAHDTPVLHLAKSFQQWVSTPLGVFDGVTETFVSLDPEVSQHTAGGRLYGLDALPRFLASGDYLYVVLEPVGLPDGIRDQVLAAGYEPIFANGQGEVFRLP
;
A
#
# COMPACT_ATOMS: atom_id res chain seq x y z
N MET A 1 3.71 -9.70 -53.16
CA MET A 1 3.36 -8.41 -53.79
C MET A 1 2.44 -7.65 -52.84
N SER A 2 2.61 -6.34 -52.75
CA SER A 2 2.43 -5.50 -51.56
C SER A 2 0.98 -5.17 -51.15
N GLU A 3 0.57 -5.57 -49.94
CA GLU A 3 -0.37 -4.80 -49.11
C GLU A 3 0.40 -4.16 -47.96
N GLY A 4 1.17 -3.13 -48.29
CA GLY A 4 1.75 -2.23 -47.33
C GLY A 4 1.09 -0.86 -47.47
N ARG A 5 0.84 -0.24 -46.31
CA ARG A 5 0.69 1.21 -46.09
C ARG A 5 -0.71 1.81 -46.27
N PHE A 6 -1.64 1.54 -45.36
CA PHE A 6 -2.40 2.60 -44.65
C PHE A 6 -2.89 2.04 -43.31
N ARG A 7 -2.54 2.69 -42.19
CA ARG A 7 -3.10 2.35 -40.87
C ARG A 7 -4.62 2.57 -40.90
N GLY A 8 -5.40 1.66 -40.31
CA GLY A 8 -6.84 1.82 -40.18
C GLY A 8 -7.21 3.10 -39.44
N ARG A 9 -8.36 3.71 -39.78
CA ARG A 9 -8.82 5.01 -39.22
C ARG A 9 -8.88 5.03 -37.69
N GLU A 10 -9.24 3.91 -37.06
CA GLU A 10 -9.29 3.78 -35.60
C GLU A 10 -7.89 3.82 -34.96
N ALA A 11 -6.87 3.25 -35.62
CA ALA A 11 -5.49 3.33 -35.14
C ALA A 11 -4.96 4.76 -35.22
N ILE A 12 -5.25 5.48 -36.32
CA ILE A 12 -4.90 6.90 -36.47
C ILE A 12 -5.59 7.74 -35.38
N ALA A 13 -6.87 7.49 -35.12
CA ALA A 13 -7.60 8.20 -34.08
C ALA A 13 -7.01 7.95 -32.68
N LEU A 14 -6.58 6.72 -32.38
CA LEU A 14 -5.91 6.40 -31.11
C LEU A 14 -4.55 7.09 -30.99
N ASP A 15 -3.78 7.14 -32.08
CA ASP A 15 -2.54 7.91 -32.14
C ASP A 15 -2.78 9.39 -31.89
N LEU A 16 -3.81 9.98 -32.49
CA LEU A 16 -4.18 11.39 -32.26
C LEU A 16 -4.61 11.65 -30.82
N VAL A 17 -5.33 10.72 -30.17
CA VAL A 17 -5.66 10.80 -28.73
C VAL A 17 -4.38 10.80 -27.91
N GLY A 18 -3.42 9.90 -28.20
CA GLY A 18 -2.14 9.85 -27.51
C GLY A 18 -1.31 11.12 -27.71
N VAL A 19 -1.26 11.66 -28.94
CA VAL A 19 -0.59 12.94 -29.25
C VAL A 19 -1.25 14.11 -28.52
N ALA A 20 -2.58 14.17 -28.49
CA ALA A 20 -3.31 15.20 -27.75
C ALA A 20 -3.01 15.13 -26.25
N GLY A 21 -2.92 13.92 -25.69
CA GLY A 21 -2.52 13.71 -24.30
C GLY A 21 -1.09 14.13 -24.01
N LEU A 22 -0.13 13.76 -24.87
CA LEU A 22 1.27 14.19 -24.74
C LEU A 22 1.39 15.72 -24.84
N ALA A 23 0.71 16.35 -25.79
CA ALA A 23 0.70 17.80 -25.94
C ALA A 23 0.09 18.48 -24.72
N ALA A 24 -1.06 18.00 -24.24
CA ALA A 24 -1.72 18.52 -23.04
C ALA A 24 -0.85 18.36 -21.79
N PHE A 25 -0.17 17.21 -21.65
CA PHE A 25 0.76 16.95 -20.55
C PHE A 25 1.94 17.93 -20.58
N LEU A 26 2.56 18.13 -21.75
CA LEU A 26 3.68 19.07 -21.90
C LEU A 26 3.24 20.51 -21.64
N ILE A 27 2.08 20.93 -22.15
CA ILE A 27 1.50 22.26 -21.86
C ILE A 27 1.28 22.42 -20.35
N GLY A 28 0.73 21.39 -19.69
CA GLY A 28 0.54 21.36 -18.25
C GLY A 28 1.85 21.50 -17.48
N LEU A 29 2.89 20.75 -17.86
CA LEU A 29 4.21 20.87 -17.25
C LEU A 29 4.83 22.25 -17.46
N THR A 30 4.77 22.81 -18.66
CA THR A 30 5.28 24.17 -18.93
C THR A 30 4.55 25.22 -18.09
N TRP A 31 3.24 25.06 -17.89
CA TRP A 31 2.49 25.95 -17.01
C TRP A 31 2.95 25.82 -15.55
N LEU A 32 3.13 24.60 -15.05
CA LEU A 32 3.56 24.35 -13.67
C LEU A 32 5.00 24.73 -13.38
N GLN A 33 5.88 24.67 -14.39
CA GLN A 33 7.29 25.01 -14.27
C GLN A 33 7.52 26.42 -13.72
N ALA A 34 6.63 27.37 -14.06
CA ALA A 34 6.68 28.77 -13.62
C ALA A 34 5.84 29.04 -12.35
N SER A 35 5.32 28.01 -11.68
CA SER A 35 4.50 28.17 -10.48
C SER A 35 5.35 28.53 -9.26
N ASP A 36 4.85 29.44 -8.42
CA ASP A 36 5.57 29.82 -7.18
C ASP A 36 5.69 28.66 -6.16
N LYS A 37 4.80 27.64 -6.21
CA LYS A 37 4.77 26.54 -5.23
C LYS A 37 5.27 25.19 -5.72
N LEU A 38 5.13 24.94 -7.02
CA LEU A 38 5.57 23.70 -7.67
C LEU A 38 6.49 23.96 -8.86
N GLY A 39 6.97 25.20 -8.98
CA GLY A 39 7.98 25.53 -9.97
C GLY A 39 9.17 24.61 -9.80
N PHE A 40 9.65 24.09 -10.91
CA PHE A 40 10.76 23.16 -10.95
C PHE A 40 11.71 23.60 -12.05
N ASP A 41 12.98 23.28 -11.85
CA ASP A 41 14.02 23.45 -12.86
C ASP A 41 14.47 22.05 -13.26
N LEU A 42 14.38 21.73 -14.56
CA LEU A 42 14.71 20.41 -15.08
C LEU A 42 16.20 20.08 -14.90
N ASP A 43 17.07 21.08 -15.04
CA ASP A 43 18.51 20.89 -14.87
C ASP A 43 18.81 20.64 -13.39
N GLN A 44 18.14 21.36 -12.46
CA GLN A 44 18.27 21.08 -11.03
C GLN A 44 17.69 19.72 -10.62
N ALA A 45 16.58 19.28 -11.23
CA ALA A 45 16.02 17.96 -11.01
C ALA A 45 16.98 16.86 -11.47
N LEU A 46 17.55 17.02 -12.67
CA LEU A 46 18.56 16.11 -13.20
C LEU A 46 19.81 16.09 -12.34
N ASP A 47 20.32 17.25 -11.93
CA ASP A 47 21.45 17.37 -11.01
C ASP A 47 21.18 16.69 -9.68
N GLY A 48 19.96 16.84 -9.15
CA GLY A 48 19.50 16.18 -7.93
C GLY A 48 19.59 14.65 -8.03
N VAL A 49 19.10 14.09 -9.15
CA VAL A 49 19.22 12.66 -9.46
C VAL A 49 20.70 12.26 -9.58
N LEU A 50 21.48 12.98 -10.38
CA LEU A 50 22.88 12.64 -10.64
C LEU A 50 23.75 12.66 -9.38
N ARG A 51 23.49 13.59 -8.44
CA ARG A 51 24.19 13.66 -7.15
C ARG A 51 23.94 12.44 -6.27
N GLN A 52 22.72 11.87 -6.31
CA GLN A 52 22.34 10.73 -5.47
C GLN A 52 22.52 9.38 -6.17
N LEU A 53 22.71 9.37 -7.49
CA LEU A 53 22.75 8.17 -8.32
C LEU A 53 23.77 7.13 -7.83
N SER A 54 24.91 7.56 -7.29
CA SER A 54 25.95 6.67 -6.76
C SER A 54 25.48 5.81 -5.58
N VAL A 55 24.43 6.24 -4.86
CA VAL A 55 23.83 5.54 -3.72
C VAL A 55 22.49 4.90 -4.11
N THR A 56 21.64 5.65 -4.81
CA THR A 56 20.28 5.21 -5.14
C THR A 56 20.24 4.13 -6.22
N LEU A 57 21.13 4.17 -7.22
CA LEU A 57 21.14 3.16 -8.28
C LEU A 57 21.58 1.79 -7.77
N PRO A 58 22.69 1.63 -7.01
CA PRO A 58 23.02 0.34 -6.39
C PRO A 58 21.91 -0.18 -5.48
N ALA A 59 21.32 0.69 -4.64
CA ALA A 59 20.21 0.32 -3.78
C ALA A 59 19.00 -0.19 -4.58
N ALA A 60 18.62 0.52 -5.64
CA ALA A 60 17.55 0.13 -6.55
C ALA A 60 17.81 -1.23 -7.20
N LEU A 61 19.03 -1.50 -7.66
CA LEU A 61 19.40 -2.77 -8.29
C LEU A 61 19.38 -3.94 -7.30
N LEU A 62 19.90 -3.74 -6.10
CA LEU A 62 19.89 -4.75 -5.04
C LEU A 62 18.46 -5.08 -4.60
N VAL A 63 17.64 -4.06 -4.35
CA VAL A 63 16.23 -4.24 -3.97
C VAL A 63 15.42 -4.87 -5.11
N LEU A 64 15.67 -4.50 -6.36
CA LEU A 64 15.05 -5.17 -7.50
C LEU A 64 15.43 -6.66 -7.55
N GLY A 65 16.70 -7.00 -7.33
CA GLY A 65 17.18 -8.38 -7.25
C GLY A 65 16.50 -9.18 -6.13
N ALA A 66 16.44 -8.62 -4.92
CA ALA A 66 15.75 -9.22 -3.79
C ALA A 66 14.24 -9.37 -4.04
N SER A 67 13.60 -8.36 -4.63
CA SER A 67 12.18 -8.41 -5.01
C SER A 67 11.91 -9.47 -6.07
N VAL A 68 12.80 -9.65 -7.04
CA VAL A 68 12.70 -10.72 -8.05
C VAL A 68 12.84 -12.09 -7.39
N LEU A 69 13.74 -12.26 -6.43
CA LEU A 69 13.89 -13.49 -5.67
C LEU A 69 12.61 -13.81 -4.88
N GLU A 70 12.06 -12.81 -4.17
CA GLU A 70 10.79 -12.91 -3.45
C GLU A 70 9.63 -13.32 -4.35
N ILE A 71 9.46 -12.62 -5.48
CA ILE A 71 8.42 -12.90 -6.46
C ILE A 71 8.64 -14.27 -7.12
N ALA A 72 9.89 -14.70 -7.37
CA ALA A 72 10.17 -16.02 -7.92
C ALA A 72 9.81 -17.15 -6.92
N THR A 73 10.12 -16.97 -5.64
CA THR A 73 9.72 -17.89 -4.57
C THR A 73 8.20 -17.93 -4.44
N GLY A 74 7.55 -16.76 -4.39
CA GLY A 74 6.11 -16.64 -4.37
C GLY A 74 5.44 -17.28 -5.59
N LEU A 75 6.05 -17.18 -6.78
CA LEU A 75 5.57 -17.79 -8.02
C LEU A 75 5.56 -19.30 -7.93
N VAL A 76 6.59 -19.91 -7.36
CA VAL A 76 6.65 -21.35 -7.12
C VAL A 76 5.50 -21.79 -6.21
N LEU A 77 5.28 -21.07 -5.10
CA LEU A 77 4.21 -21.36 -4.15
C LEU A 77 2.82 -21.20 -4.78
N ALA A 78 2.60 -20.09 -5.51
CA ALA A 78 1.36 -19.82 -6.21
C ALA A 78 1.10 -20.84 -7.34
N ARG A 79 2.15 -21.26 -8.06
CA ARG A 79 2.07 -22.29 -9.10
C ARG A 79 1.72 -23.66 -8.50
N ALA A 80 2.26 -23.99 -7.33
CA ALA A 80 1.89 -25.19 -6.59
C ALA A 80 0.41 -25.19 -6.17
N ALA A 81 -0.20 -24.01 -5.98
CA ALA A 81 -1.62 -23.84 -5.72
C ALA A 81 -2.50 -23.82 -7.01
N ARG A 82 -1.92 -23.70 -8.21
CA ARG A 82 -2.61 -23.67 -9.51
C ARG A 82 -2.72 -25.07 -10.15
N ARG A 83 -3.87 -25.41 -10.74
CA ARG A 83 -4.06 -26.61 -11.59
C ARG A 83 -3.54 -26.35 -13.00
N THR A 84 -3.91 -25.21 -13.57
CA THR A 84 -3.54 -24.77 -14.92
C THR A 84 -2.40 -23.74 -14.86
N PRO A 85 -1.71 -23.48 -15.98
CA PRO A 85 -0.85 -22.31 -16.11
C PRO A 85 -1.61 -21.02 -15.78
N PHE A 86 -0.88 -19.96 -15.39
CA PHE A 86 -1.47 -18.63 -15.25
C PHE A 86 -1.96 -18.11 -16.60
N ASP A 87 -3.06 -17.37 -16.57
CA ASP A 87 -3.68 -16.83 -17.77
C ASP A 87 -2.97 -15.55 -18.25
N SER A 88 -2.20 -14.88 -17.39
CA SER A 88 -1.36 -13.72 -17.74
C SER A 88 -0.18 -13.55 -16.78
N ILE A 89 0.83 -12.78 -17.21
CA ILE A 89 1.97 -12.36 -16.36
C ILE A 89 1.47 -11.56 -15.17
N ALA A 90 0.51 -10.65 -15.38
CA ALA A 90 -0.06 -9.85 -14.31
C ALA A 90 -0.67 -10.75 -13.22
N GLU A 91 -1.43 -11.78 -13.59
CA GLU A 91 -1.95 -12.74 -12.61
C GLU A 91 -0.85 -13.49 -11.88
N ALA A 92 0.17 -13.98 -12.61
CA ALA A 92 1.27 -14.72 -12.03
C ALA A 92 2.01 -13.89 -10.99
N VAL A 93 2.40 -12.66 -11.34
CA VAL A 93 3.13 -11.73 -10.48
C VAL A 93 2.30 -11.35 -9.25
N LEU A 94 1.01 -11.08 -9.39
CA LEU A 94 0.14 -10.74 -8.25
C LEU A 94 -0.08 -11.92 -7.31
N ALA A 95 -0.30 -13.12 -7.85
CA ALA A 95 -0.42 -14.32 -7.03
C ALA A 95 0.90 -14.63 -6.30
N SER A 96 2.03 -14.35 -6.95
CA SER A 96 3.36 -14.46 -6.36
C SER A 96 3.55 -13.48 -5.21
N MET A 97 3.12 -12.23 -5.39
CA MET A 97 3.16 -11.20 -4.35
C MET A 97 2.33 -11.59 -3.12
N VAL A 98 1.11 -12.12 -3.31
CA VAL A 98 0.31 -12.64 -2.19
C VAL A 98 1.05 -13.76 -1.46
N ALA A 99 1.68 -14.68 -2.20
CA ALA A 99 2.44 -15.77 -1.60
C ALA A 99 3.70 -15.29 -0.89
N ALA A 100 4.42 -14.29 -1.42
CA ALA A 100 5.59 -13.67 -0.81
C ALA A 100 5.23 -13.02 0.53
N VAL A 101 4.20 -12.14 0.56
CA VAL A 101 3.72 -11.52 1.81
C VAL A 101 3.36 -12.56 2.87
N LEU A 102 2.65 -13.62 2.49
CA LEU A 102 2.29 -14.70 3.42
C LEU A 102 3.51 -15.49 3.89
N LYS A 103 4.46 -15.78 2.99
CA LYS A 103 5.73 -16.44 3.31
C LYS A 103 6.54 -15.59 4.29
N ASP A 104 6.72 -14.31 4.01
CA ASP A 104 7.51 -13.42 4.86
C ASP A 104 6.85 -13.17 6.20
N THR A 105 5.52 -13.09 6.27
CA THR A 105 4.81 -13.04 7.56
C THR A 105 5.05 -14.32 8.38
N LEU A 106 5.08 -15.50 7.72
CA LEU A 106 5.43 -16.76 8.38
C LEU A 106 6.88 -16.75 8.87
N LEU A 107 7.82 -16.29 8.05
CA LEU A 107 9.25 -16.21 8.42
C LEU A 107 9.48 -15.20 9.54
N LEU A 108 8.79 -14.06 9.52
CA LEU A 108 8.77 -13.07 10.59
C LEU A 108 8.36 -13.73 11.92
N GLY A 109 7.24 -14.45 11.92
CA GLY A 109 6.72 -15.12 13.11
C GLY A 109 7.56 -16.31 13.59
N THR A 110 8.31 -16.96 12.70
CA THR A 110 9.09 -18.18 13.05
C THR A 110 10.56 -17.89 13.29
N LEU A 111 11.24 -17.22 12.37
CA LEU A 111 12.66 -16.88 12.48
C LEU A 111 12.88 -15.66 13.37
N GLY A 112 12.01 -14.64 13.27
CA GLY A 112 12.10 -13.43 14.09
C GLY A 112 11.93 -13.70 15.58
N ALA A 113 11.21 -14.76 15.95
CA ALA A 113 11.07 -15.20 17.35
C ALA A 113 12.38 -15.71 17.98
N PHE A 114 13.41 -15.98 17.18
CA PHE A 114 14.68 -16.57 17.63
C PHE A 114 15.91 -15.78 17.18
N GLY A 115 15.75 -14.57 16.61
CA GLY A 115 16.89 -13.80 16.09
C GLY A 115 17.48 -14.36 14.78
N LEU A 116 16.77 -15.30 14.14
CA LEU A 116 17.22 -16.02 12.94
C LEU A 116 16.74 -15.37 11.64
N PHE A 117 16.08 -14.21 11.71
CA PHE A 117 15.69 -13.45 10.52
C PHE A 117 16.93 -12.77 9.93
N ARG A 118 17.76 -13.54 9.23
CA ARG A 118 19.09 -13.14 8.75
C ARG A 118 19.24 -13.42 7.25
N ALA A 119 20.03 -12.58 6.56
CA ALA A 119 20.18 -12.63 5.11
C ALA A 119 20.52 -14.02 4.57
N PRO A 120 21.52 -14.75 5.12
CA PRO A 120 21.88 -16.07 4.59
C PRO A 120 20.74 -17.09 4.71
N ILE A 121 19.94 -16.99 5.78
CA ILE A 121 18.82 -17.92 6.04
C ILE A 121 17.66 -17.62 5.08
N LEU A 122 17.28 -16.35 4.94
CA LEU A 122 16.21 -15.93 4.02
C LEU A 122 16.54 -16.32 2.57
N ILE A 123 17.75 -15.98 2.11
CA ILE A 123 18.21 -16.33 0.75
C ILE A 123 18.25 -17.85 0.57
N ALA A 124 18.73 -18.61 1.57
CA ALA A 124 18.77 -20.06 1.48
C ALA A 124 17.37 -20.69 1.38
N ILE A 125 16.39 -20.16 2.13
CA ILE A 125 14.99 -20.61 2.04
C ILE A 125 14.42 -20.35 0.64
N ASP A 126 14.60 -19.14 0.12
CA ASP A 126 14.10 -18.78 -1.21
C ASP A 126 14.73 -19.61 -2.32
N VAL A 127 16.06 -19.74 -2.30
CA VAL A 127 16.80 -20.58 -3.24
C VAL A 127 16.37 -22.04 -3.11
N ALA A 128 16.14 -22.56 -1.91
CA ALA A 128 15.70 -23.94 -1.70
C ALA A 128 14.28 -24.18 -2.26
N VAL A 129 13.35 -23.26 -2.05
CA VAL A 129 11.99 -23.34 -2.61
C VAL A 129 12.03 -23.30 -4.13
N ILE A 130 12.81 -22.39 -4.70
CA ILE A 130 12.99 -22.27 -6.15
C ILE A 130 13.64 -23.54 -6.72
N ALA A 131 14.74 -24.00 -6.13
CA ALA A 131 15.44 -25.22 -6.56
C ALA A 131 14.55 -26.46 -6.48
N ALA A 132 13.74 -26.60 -5.41
CA ALA A 132 12.78 -27.68 -5.28
C ALA A 132 11.78 -27.69 -6.46
N ALA A 133 11.36 -26.52 -6.94
CA ALA A 133 10.47 -26.40 -8.09
C ALA A 133 11.08 -26.92 -9.40
N PHE A 134 12.40 -26.87 -9.56
CA PHE A 134 13.11 -27.37 -10.75
C PHE A 134 13.51 -28.85 -10.64
N VAL A 135 13.86 -29.32 -9.44
CA VAL A 135 14.29 -30.71 -9.21
C VAL A 135 13.11 -31.69 -9.18
N ILE A 136 11.97 -31.31 -8.59
CA ILE A 136 10.79 -32.19 -8.49
C ILE A 136 10.19 -32.59 -9.86
N PRO A 137 10.15 -31.73 -10.89
CA PRO A 137 9.75 -32.09 -12.26
C PRO A 137 10.72 -33.02 -13.00
N LEU A 138 12.02 -32.99 -12.68
CA LEU A 138 13.01 -33.91 -13.26
C LEU A 138 12.79 -35.36 -12.77
N ILE A 139 12.21 -35.51 -11.57
CA ILE A 139 11.92 -36.80 -10.93
C ILE A 139 10.52 -37.33 -11.31
N SER A 140 9.58 -36.46 -11.72
CA SER A 140 8.21 -36.84 -12.11
C SER A 140 7.72 -36.07 -13.34
N ARG A 141 7.39 -36.79 -14.43
CA ARG A 141 6.75 -36.22 -15.64
C ARG A 141 5.41 -35.53 -15.36
N ARG A 142 4.75 -35.85 -14.24
CA ARG A 142 3.48 -35.23 -13.82
C ARG A 142 3.67 -33.80 -13.28
N SER A 143 4.90 -33.43 -12.92
CA SER A 143 5.27 -32.12 -12.34
C SER A 143 5.80 -31.10 -13.37
N TRP A 144 5.91 -31.46 -14.65
CA TRP A 144 6.27 -30.54 -15.76
C TRP A 144 5.32 -29.33 -15.86
N GLN A 145 4.12 -29.45 -15.29
CA GLN A 145 3.17 -28.36 -15.18
C GLN A 145 3.68 -27.19 -14.33
N LEU A 146 4.61 -27.41 -13.37
CA LEU A 146 5.17 -26.35 -12.51
C LEU A 146 6.01 -25.32 -13.28
N VAL A 147 6.51 -25.66 -14.47
CA VAL A 147 7.37 -24.79 -15.30
C VAL A 147 6.67 -24.33 -16.58
N ALA A 148 5.43 -24.79 -16.81
CA ALA A 148 4.64 -24.42 -17.99
C ALA A 148 3.97 -23.06 -17.78
N PHE A 149 4.49 -22.03 -18.47
CA PHE A 149 3.89 -20.71 -18.58
C PHE A 149 2.93 -20.65 -19.76
N GLY A 150 1.80 -19.96 -19.61
CA GLY A 150 1.05 -19.45 -20.76
C GLY A 150 1.95 -18.49 -21.55
N GLY A 151 1.91 -18.54 -22.88
CA GLY A 151 2.82 -17.79 -23.74
C GLY A 151 2.86 -16.28 -23.41
N TRP A 152 4.06 -15.71 -23.51
CA TRP A 152 4.41 -14.32 -23.14
C TRP A 152 3.81 -13.22 -24.05
N ARG A 153 2.90 -13.55 -24.97
CA ARG A 153 2.75 -12.80 -26.24
C ARG A 153 1.65 -11.72 -26.28
N ASP A 154 0.72 -11.65 -25.32
CA ASP A 154 -0.50 -10.87 -25.56
C ASP A 154 -0.48 -9.41 -25.07
N ALA A 155 0.53 -8.97 -24.29
CA ALA A 155 0.55 -7.60 -23.75
C ALA A 155 1.16 -6.56 -24.72
N ILE A 156 2.27 -6.90 -25.39
CA ILE A 156 3.00 -5.96 -26.27
C ILE A 156 2.25 -5.75 -27.60
N ALA A 157 1.55 -6.77 -28.09
CA ALA A 157 0.74 -6.68 -29.31
C ALA A 157 -0.55 -5.86 -29.15
N ALA A 158 -0.99 -5.59 -27.91
CA ALA A 158 -2.23 -4.87 -27.62
C ALA A 158 -2.09 -3.34 -27.67
N VAL A 159 -0.86 -2.81 -27.64
CA VAL A 159 -0.64 -1.36 -27.77
C VAL A 159 -0.60 -0.98 -29.25
N GLY A 160 -1.78 -0.82 -29.84
CA GLY A 160 -1.93 -0.37 -31.23
C GLY A 160 -1.50 1.07 -31.49
N SER A 161 -1.03 1.82 -30.46
CA SER A 161 -0.65 3.23 -30.54
C SER A 161 0.61 3.56 -29.73
N TRP A 162 1.66 3.98 -30.44
CA TRP A 162 2.92 4.40 -29.83
C TRP A 162 2.79 5.68 -28.98
N PRO A 163 2.09 6.74 -29.44
CA PRO A 163 1.88 7.94 -28.62
C PRO A 163 1.19 7.65 -27.29
N LEU A 164 0.19 6.77 -27.28
CA LEU A 164 -0.50 6.39 -26.05
C LEU A 164 0.41 5.60 -25.09
N ALA A 165 1.22 4.67 -25.61
CA ALA A 165 2.23 3.98 -24.81
C ALA A 165 3.25 4.95 -24.20
N ALA A 166 3.72 5.92 -25.00
CA ALA A 166 4.67 6.92 -24.54
C ALA A 166 4.05 7.78 -23.42
N LEU A 167 2.79 8.18 -23.55
CA LEU A 167 2.08 8.90 -22.50
C LEU A 167 2.01 8.09 -21.20
N VAL A 168 1.60 6.82 -21.28
CA VAL A 168 1.59 5.93 -20.10
C VAL A 168 2.98 5.83 -19.47
N ALA A 169 4.02 5.59 -20.28
CA ALA A 169 5.39 5.45 -19.79
C ALA A 169 5.90 6.73 -19.11
N ILE A 170 5.63 7.90 -19.68
CA ILE A 170 6.03 9.20 -19.12
C ILE A 170 5.33 9.43 -17.78
N VAL A 171 4.01 9.26 -17.74
CA VAL A 171 3.23 9.48 -16.50
C VAL A 171 3.71 8.56 -15.39
N TRP A 172 3.96 7.29 -15.69
CA TRP A 172 4.42 6.28 -14.72
C TRP A 172 5.91 6.35 -14.37
N ALA A 173 6.70 7.21 -15.03
CA ALA A 173 8.11 7.39 -14.72
C ALA A 173 8.36 8.25 -13.48
N GLY A 174 7.39 9.09 -13.08
CA GLY A 174 7.51 10.02 -11.96
C GLY A 174 8.03 9.41 -10.65
N PRO A 175 7.38 8.34 -10.11
CA PRO A 175 7.85 7.67 -8.90
C PRO A 175 9.28 7.12 -9.00
N VAL A 176 9.69 6.67 -10.20
CA VAL A 176 11.04 6.13 -10.44
C VAL A 176 12.09 7.25 -10.47
N ILE A 177 11.75 8.44 -10.97
CA ILE A 177 12.62 9.62 -10.89
C ILE A 177 12.92 9.93 -9.42
N LEU A 178 11.87 9.96 -8.59
CA LEU A 178 11.99 10.18 -7.16
C LEU A 178 12.86 9.10 -6.48
N GLN A 179 12.64 7.81 -6.78
CA GLN A 179 13.49 6.72 -6.29
C GLN A 179 14.99 6.97 -6.55
N LEU A 180 15.34 7.51 -7.71
CA LEU A 180 16.73 7.79 -8.07
C LEU A 180 17.25 9.10 -7.46
N ALA A 181 16.35 10.02 -7.11
CA ALA A 181 16.69 11.33 -6.56
C ALA A 181 16.86 11.36 -5.03
N SER A 182 16.36 10.36 -4.29
CA SER A 182 16.46 10.34 -2.82
C SER A 182 16.89 8.97 -2.28
N PRO A 183 17.97 8.89 -1.48
CA PRO A 183 18.40 7.65 -0.82
C PRO A 183 17.57 7.28 0.41
N VAL A 184 16.68 8.16 0.85
CA VAL A 184 15.75 7.92 1.96
C VAL A 184 14.34 8.08 1.45
N VAL A 185 13.50 7.08 1.73
CA VAL A 185 12.07 7.17 1.52
C VAL A 185 11.34 7.32 2.84
N PRO A 186 10.29 8.16 2.88
CA PRO A 186 9.68 8.83 1.73
C PRO A 186 10.03 10.31 1.57
N PHE A 187 9.70 10.80 0.37
CA PHE A 187 9.73 12.20 -0.02
C PHE A 187 8.71 13.05 0.73
N ILE A 188 8.08 12.58 1.82
CA ILE A 188 7.08 13.36 2.56
C ILE A 188 7.18 13.13 4.07
N ASP A 189 7.20 11.88 4.51
CA ASP A 189 6.98 11.50 5.91
C ASP A 189 7.76 10.22 6.29
N VAL A 190 8.95 10.30 6.90
CA VAL A 190 9.71 9.10 7.34
C VAL A 190 8.96 8.42 8.46
N LEU A 191 7.94 7.67 8.07
CA LEU A 191 6.96 7.08 8.95
C LEU A 191 7.65 6.05 9.84
N PRO A 192 7.86 6.39 11.12
CA PRO A 192 8.61 5.53 12.01
C PRO A 192 8.01 4.13 12.15
N ASN A 193 6.69 4.00 11.97
CA ASN A 193 5.96 2.73 12.12
C ASN A 193 6.09 1.80 10.91
N TYR A 194 6.74 2.23 9.83
CA TYR A 194 7.03 1.40 8.65
C TYR A 194 8.54 1.20 8.51
N VAL A 195 9.34 2.27 8.66
CA VAL A 195 10.80 2.18 8.50
C VAL A 195 11.48 1.55 9.71
N GLY A 196 11.07 1.92 10.94
CA GLY A 196 11.67 1.44 12.18
C GLY A 196 11.59 -0.08 12.37
N PRO A 197 10.41 -0.72 12.18
CA PRO A 197 10.30 -2.18 12.26
C PRO A 197 11.18 -2.91 11.25
N VAL A 198 11.26 -2.41 10.01
CA VAL A 198 12.13 -2.95 8.97
C VAL A 198 13.60 -2.84 9.37
N GLU A 199 14.01 -1.68 9.92
CA GLU A 199 15.37 -1.47 10.39
C GLU A 199 15.73 -2.36 11.58
N HIS A 200 14.83 -2.52 12.54
CA HIS A 200 15.04 -3.42 13.68
C HIS A 200 15.20 -4.88 13.26
N LEU A 201 14.37 -5.34 12.33
CA LEU A 201 14.49 -6.68 11.76
C LEU A 201 15.85 -6.88 11.10
N ARG A 202 16.29 -5.90 10.30
CA ARG A 202 17.59 -5.93 9.63
C ARG A 202 18.74 -5.99 10.64
N THR A 203 18.71 -5.12 11.65
CA THR A 203 19.78 -5.00 12.65
C THR A 203 19.86 -6.23 13.55
N PHE A 204 18.74 -6.61 14.16
CA PHE A 204 18.73 -7.62 15.23
C PHE A 204 18.28 -9.00 14.77
N GLY A 205 17.64 -9.13 13.62
CA GLY A 205 17.01 -10.38 13.17
C GLY A 205 15.87 -10.85 14.06
N TRP A 206 15.38 -9.98 14.96
CA TRP A 206 14.42 -10.28 16.01
C TRP A 206 13.09 -9.57 15.77
N PHE A 207 11.99 -10.20 16.18
CA PHE A 207 10.66 -9.61 16.14
C PHE A 207 9.86 -9.98 17.38
N SER A 208 9.29 -8.96 18.03
CA SER A 208 8.28 -9.16 19.06
C SER A 208 7.07 -8.26 18.80
N PRO A 209 5.87 -8.82 18.58
CA PRO A 209 4.68 -8.02 18.45
C PRO A 209 4.43 -7.27 19.76
N LEU A 210 4.25 -5.96 19.62
CA LEU A 210 3.88 -5.00 20.65
C LEU A 210 4.95 -4.56 21.67
N THR A 211 6.01 -5.33 21.93
CA THR A 211 7.06 -4.89 22.87
C THR A 211 8.25 -4.24 22.18
N ALA A 212 8.42 -4.49 20.88
CA ALA A 212 9.52 -3.95 20.08
C ALA A 212 9.00 -2.96 19.02
N THR A 213 8.14 -1.99 19.37
CA THR A 213 8.03 -0.82 18.47
C THR A 213 9.24 0.05 18.67
N GLN A 214 9.92 0.42 17.60
CA GLN A 214 11.16 1.20 17.67
C GLN A 214 10.84 2.66 17.97
N SER A 215 9.81 3.16 17.27
CA SER A 215 9.37 4.54 17.41
C SER A 215 8.71 4.83 18.75
N PRO A 216 9.04 5.97 19.38
CA PRO A 216 8.35 6.45 20.57
C PRO A 216 7.01 7.13 20.25
N ILE A 217 6.77 7.49 18.98
CA ILE A 217 5.59 8.23 18.54
C ILE A 217 4.40 7.27 18.55
N PHE A 218 4.44 6.21 17.75
CA PHE A 218 3.29 5.35 17.58
C PHE A 218 3.24 4.22 18.59
N GLY A 219 2.03 3.94 19.07
CA GLY A 219 1.80 2.78 19.90
C GLY A 219 2.04 1.45 19.17
N PRO A 220 2.36 0.39 19.93
CA PRO A 220 2.38 -1.02 19.51
C PRO A 220 1.34 -1.47 18.49
N SER A 221 0.12 -0.95 18.61
CA SER A 221 -1.03 -1.26 17.77
C SER A 221 -0.90 -0.89 16.29
N ARG A 222 0.14 -0.13 15.91
CA ARG A 222 0.37 0.31 14.53
C ARG A 222 1.41 -0.51 13.75
N THR A 223 1.90 -1.61 14.33
CA THR A 223 2.75 -2.59 13.64
C THR A 223 1.96 -3.30 12.54
N VAL A 224 2.55 -3.54 11.38
CA VAL A 224 1.89 -4.06 10.17
C VAL A 224 2.61 -5.31 9.67
N LEU A 225 2.21 -6.46 10.21
CA LEU A 225 2.95 -7.72 10.13
C LEU A 225 3.35 -8.12 8.71
N GLY A 226 2.44 -7.93 7.74
CA GLY A 226 2.69 -8.31 6.35
C GLY A 226 3.63 -7.33 5.63
N TYR A 227 3.58 -6.05 6.00
CA TYR A 227 4.50 -5.03 5.48
C TYR A 227 5.90 -5.23 6.06
N ASP A 228 5.97 -5.39 7.39
CA ASP A 228 7.21 -5.56 8.15
C ASP A 228 7.94 -6.84 7.72
N GLY A 229 7.20 -7.93 7.51
CA GLY A 229 7.76 -9.17 6.97
C GLY A 229 8.38 -8.99 5.60
N LEU A 230 7.62 -8.45 4.64
CA LEU A 230 8.07 -8.31 3.24
C LEU A 230 9.27 -7.36 3.11
N LEU A 231 9.14 -6.14 3.63
CA LEU A 231 10.20 -5.14 3.49
C LEU A 231 11.36 -5.39 4.44
N GLY A 232 11.11 -6.00 5.60
CA GLY A 232 12.14 -6.54 6.48
C GLY A 232 12.98 -7.61 5.78
N ALA A 233 12.34 -8.54 5.05
CA ALA A 233 13.06 -9.56 4.28
C ALA A 233 13.95 -8.93 3.20
N ILE A 234 13.41 -7.98 2.42
CA ILE A 234 14.15 -7.27 1.36
C ILE A 234 15.33 -6.47 1.94
N ALA A 235 15.11 -5.69 3.00
CA ALA A 235 16.17 -4.93 3.65
C ALA A 235 17.26 -5.85 4.23
N THR A 236 16.85 -6.94 4.88
CA THR A 236 17.77 -7.92 5.47
C THR A 236 18.60 -8.63 4.40
N MET A 237 17.98 -9.07 3.30
CA MET A 237 18.67 -9.77 2.20
C MET A 237 19.67 -8.87 1.46
N THR A 238 19.35 -7.58 1.31
CA THR A 238 20.21 -6.60 0.63
C THR A 238 21.28 -6.00 1.55
N GLY A 239 21.06 -6.04 2.87
CA GLY A 239 21.90 -5.39 3.88
C GLY A 239 21.73 -3.86 3.92
N LEU A 240 20.85 -3.29 3.10
CA LEU A 240 20.56 -1.86 3.05
C LEU A 240 19.72 -1.43 4.26
N SER A 241 19.91 -0.21 4.75
CA SER A 241 19.02 0.37 5.77
C SER A 241 17.55 0.31 5.33
N GLY A 242 16.63 0.24 6.28
CA GLY A 242 15.20 0.15 6.01
C GLY A 242 14.71 1.28 5.10
N GLY A 243 15.17 2.51 5.33
CA GLY A 243 14.84 3.65 4.47
C GLY A 243 15.32 3.49 3.02
N ALA A 244 16.54 3.00 2.81
CA ALA A 244 17.10 2.76 1.47
C ALA A 244 16.46 1.56 0.78
N ALA A 245 16.12 0.51 1.52
CA ALA A 245 15.42 -0.66 0.99
C ALA A 245 14.00 -0.30 0.51
N ILE A 246 13.25 0.46 1.32
CA ILE A 246 11.92 0.96 0.95
C ILE A 246 12.02 1.92 -0.24
N ALA A 247 13.04 2.78 -0.29
CA ALA A 247 13.30 3.63 -1.44
C ALA A 247 13.56 2.84 -2.72
N GLY A 248 14.41 1.82 -2.63
CA GLY A 248 14.69 0.91 -3.75
C GLY A 248 13.47 0.11 -4.21
N PHE A 249 12.45 -0.04 -3.36
CA PHE A 249 11.25 -0.84 -3.62
C PHE A 249 10.19 -0.13 -4.48
N ILE A 250 10.32 1.19 -4.69
CA ILE A 250 9.35 1.98 -5.48
C ILE A 250 9.15 1.41 -6.90
N LEU A 251 10.21 1.06 -7.62
CA LEU A 251 10.11 0.47 -8.96
C LEU A 251 9.39 -0.90 -8.92
N PRO A 252 9.82 -1.89 -8.11
CA PRO A 252 9.06 -3.12 -7.91
C PRO A 252 7.58 -2.88 -7.59
N GLU A 253 7.27 -1.98 -6.66
CA GLU A 253 5.90 -1.62 -6.28
C GLU A 253 5.11 -1.03 -7.44
N THR A 254 5.70 -0.10 -8.19
CA THR A 254 5.11 0.53 -9.38
C THR A 254 4.70 -0.52 -10.41
N VAL A 255 5.56 -1.51 -10.66
CA VAL A 255 5.26 -2.64 -11.58
C VAL A 255 4.14 -3.53 -11.03
N LEU A 256 4.17 -3.85 -9.74
CA LEU A 256 3.15 -4.68 -9.08
C LEU A 256 1.77 -3.99 -9.11
N VAL A 257 1.73 -2.69 -8.85
CA VAL A 257 0.50 -1.88 -8.89
C VAL A 257 -0.02 -1.78 -10.32
N ALA A 258 0.83 -1.50 -11.30
CA ALA A 258 0.47 -1.50 -12.73
C ALA A 258 -0.15 -2.84 -13.16
N ALA A 259 0.47 -3.96 -12.77
CA ALA A 259 -0.07 -5.29 -13.00
C ALA A 259 -1.42 -5.52 -12.30
N GLY A 260 -1.56 -5.06 -11.05
CA GLY A 260 -2.77 -5.10 -10.25
C GLY A 260 -3.96 -4.43 -10.92
N VAL A 261 -3.80 -3.16 -11.27
CA VAL A 261 -4.87 -2.34 -11.84
C VAL A 261 -5.25 -2.84 -13.24
N HIS A 262 -4.27 -3.24 -14.05
CA HIS A 262 -4.52 -3.87 -15.34
C HIS A 262 -5.31 -5.17 -15.18
N ARG A 263 -4.92 -6.03 -14.24
CA ARG A 263 -5.57 -7.33 -13.98
C ARG A 263 -7.00 -7.15 -13.50
N LEU A 264 -7.24 -6.24 -12.56
CA LEU A 264 -8.57 -5.95 -12.04
C LEU A 264 -9.49 -5.39 -13.12
N ALA A 265 -9.03 -4.39 -13.90
CA ALA A 265 -9.82 -3.83 -14.98
C ALA A 265 -10.15 -4.89 -16.06
N SER A 266 -9.17 -5.72 -16.42
CA SER A 266 -9.35 -6.88 -17.31
C SER A 266 -10.35 -7.89 -16.75
N ALA A 267 -10.27 -8.17 -15.44
CA ALA A 267 -11.20 -9.01 -14.71
C ALA A 267 -12.61 -8.43 -14.69
N ILE A 268 -12.81 -7.11 -14.79
CA ILE A 268 -14.14 -6.46 -14.90
C ILE A 268 -14.64 -6.44 -16.35
N ARG A 269 -13.74 -6.44 -17.35
CA ARG A 269 -14.06 -6.33 -18.78
C ARG A 269 -14.09 -7.62 -19.60
N ARG A 270 -13.76 -8.78 -19.01
CA ARG A 270 -13.64 -10.12 -19.65
C ARG A 270 -12.38 -10.24 -20.48
N SER A 271 -11.26 -9.80 -19.91
CA SER A 271 -9.93 -9.88 -20.53
C SER A 271 -9.85 -9.15 -21.85
N ASP A 272 -10.61 -8.05 -21.99
CA ASP A 272 -10.58 -7.18 -23.15
C ASP A 272 -9.21 -6.46 -23.20
N PRO A 273 -8.33 -6.75 -24.18
CA PRO A 273 -6.98 -6.20 -24.18
C PRO A 273 -6.96 -4.67 -24.27
N SER A 274 -8.03 -4.07 -24.81
CA SER A 274 -8.15 -2.62 -24.95
C SER A 274 -8.23 -1.87 -23.63
N VAL A 275 -8.53 -2.54 -22.51
CA VAL A 275 -8.68 -1.89 -21.19
C VAL A 275 -7.34 -1.47 -20.57
N GLY A 276 -6.23 -2.08 -21.00
CA GLY A 276 -4.93 -1.93 -20.33
C GLY A 276 -4.44 -0.48 -20.22
N PRO A 277 -4.26 0.24 -21.35
CA PRO A 277 -3.83 1.64 -21.31
C PRO A 277 -4.77 2.53 -20.50
N TRP A 278 -6.08 2.31 -20.59
CA TRP A 278 -7.07 3.08 -19.83
C TRP A 278 -7.02 2.79 -18.33
N ALA A 279 -6.68 1.57 -17.92
CA ALA A 279 -6.48 1.22 -16.51
C ALA A 279 -5.28 1.95 -15.91
N LEU A 280 -4.16 1.98 -16.64
CA LEU A 280 -2.94 2.66 -16.19
C LEU A 280 -3.12 4.19 -16.14
N LEU A 281 -3.78 4.78 -17.14
CA LEU A 281 -4.05 6.22 -17.17
C LEU A 281 -5.09 6.66 -16.13
N ALA A 282 -6.17 5.88 -15.94
CA ALA A 282 -7.17 6.19 -14.92
C ALA A 282 -6.60 6.05 -13.51
N PHE A 283 -5.78 5.02 -13.26
CA PHE A 283 -5.13 4.86 -11.96
C PHE A 283 -4.10 5.96 -11.67
N ALA A 284 -3.45 6.52 -12.69
CA ALA A 284 -2.52 7.62 -12.52
C ALA A 284 -3.16 8.94 -12.01
N LEU A 285 -4.50 9.02 -11.96
CA LEU A 285 -5.22 10.13 -11.31
C LEU A 285 -5.47 9.87 -9.82
N SER A 286 -5.21 8.65 -9.34
CA SER A 286 -5.58 8.23 -8.00
C SER A 286 -4.58 8.68 -6.94
N GLN A 287 -5.05 8.87 -5.71
CA GLN A 287 -4.20 9.23 -4.58
C GLN A 287 -3.08 8.21 -4.30
N PRO A 288 -3.29 6.89 -4.40
CA PRO A 288 -2.22 5.91 -4.27
C PRO A 288 -1.11 6.09 -5.31
N PHE A 289 -1.43 6.53 -6.53
CA PHE A 289 -0.42 6.78 -7.55
C PHE A 289 0.47 7.97 -7.18
N ALA A 290 -0.12 9.09 -6.75
CA ALA A 290 0.62 10.26 -6.27
C ALA A 290 1.45 9.96 -5.01
N ARG A 291 1.15 8.87 -4.31
CA ARG A 291 1.86 8.40 -3.11
C ARG A 291 2.64 7.09 -3.34
N LEU A 292 2.87 6.67 -4.60
CA LEU A 292 3.68 5.47 -4.90
C LEU A 292 5.10 5.56 -4.36
N ALA A 293 5.60 6.77 -4.19
CA ALA A 293 6.91 7.04 -3.67
C ALA A 293 6.94 7.14 -2.12
N ASP A 294 5.80 6.93 -1.44
CA ASP A 294 5.70 6.94 0.02
C ASP A 294 6.02 5.58 0.66
N ALA A 295 6.52 5.56 1.90
CA ALA A 295 6.79 4.36 2.70
C ALA A 295 5.51 3.70 3.28
N ARG A 296 4.35 3.84 2.63
CA ARG A 296 3.05 3.52 3.25
C ARG A 296 2.52 2.19 2.79
N GLY A 297 2.03 1.39 3.74
CA GLY A 297 1.25 0.18 3.44
C GLY A 297 0.00 0.45 2.59
N THR A 298 -0.50 1.70 2.52
CA THR A 298 -1.65 2.09 1.68
C THR A 298 -1.43 1.88 0.19
N VAL A 299 -0.19 1.79 -0.27
CA VAL A 299 0.13 1.54 -1.70
C VAL A 299 0.55 0.09 -1.92
N VAL A 300 1.39 -0.46 -1.03
CA VAL A 300 1.84 -1.87 -1.06
C VAL A 300 0.66 -2.86 -0.99
N VAL A 301 -0.46 -2.47 -0.37
CA VAL A 301 -1.69 -3.27 -0.29
C VAL A 301 -2.44 -3.38 -1.62
N GLY A 302 -2.25 -2.43 -2.55
CA GLY A 302 -3.01 -2.31 -3.80
C GLY A 302 -2.99 -3.57 -4.68
N PRO A 303 -1.82 -4.17 -4.97
CA PRO A 303 -1.70 -5.41 -5.73
C PRO A 303 -2.49 -6.58 -5.12
N LEU A 304 -2.48 -6.71 -3.79
CA LEU A 304 -3.16 -7.77 -3.04
C LEU A 304 -4.68 -7.64 -3.17
N VAL A 305 -5.20 -6.42 -2.98
CA VAL A 305 -6.63 -6.11 -3.17
C VAL A 305 -7.05 -6.36 -4.62
N CYS A 306 -6.23 -5.92 -5.58
CA CYS A 306 -6.51 -6.10 -7.00
C CYS A 306 -6.65 -7.58 -7.38
N LEU A 307 -5.79 -8.48 -6.87
CA LEU A 307 -5.94 -9.91 -7.09
C LEU A 307 -7.23 -10.45 -6.47
N GLY A 308 -7.49 -10.14 -5.21
CA GLY A 308 -8.69 -10.60 -4.50
C GLY A 308 -9.99 -10.20 -5.21
N LEU A 309 -10.07 -8.93 -5.62
CA LEU A 309 -11.22 -8.41 -6.37
C LEU A 309 -11.30 -8.95 -7.80
N ALA A 310 -10.17 -9.20 -8.46
CA ALA A 310 -10.14 -9.80 -9.80
C ALA A 310 -10.69 -11.23 -9.80
N VAL A 311 -10.26 -12.07 -8.85
CA VAL A 311 -10.75 -13.45 -8.71
C VAL A 311 -12.24 -13.46 -8.29
N ALA A 312 -12.67 -12.51 -7.45
CA ALA A 312 -14.08 -12.34 -7.12
C ALA A 312 -14.92 -11.90 -8.35
N ALA A 313 -14.39 -11.01 -9.20
CA ALA A 313 -15.05 -10.58 -10.44
C ALA A 313 -15.22 -11.74 -11.43
N GLU A 314 -14.27 -12.67 -11.47
CA GLU A 314 -14.36 -13.89 -12.29
C GLU A 314 -15.39 -14.87 -11.75
N ALA A 315 -15.43 -15.06 -10.43
CA ALA A 315 -16.46 -15.89 -9.79
C ALA A 315 -17.88 -15.36 -10.09
N LEU A 316 -18.08 -14.04 -10.05
CA LEU A 316 -19.36 -13.37 -10.36
C LEU A 316 -19.90 -13.62 -11.77
N ARG A 317 -19.08 -14.11 -12.70
CA ARG A 317 -19.50 -14.32 -14.10
C ARG A 317 -20.13 -15.69 -14.35
N GLY A 318 -19.95 -16.65 -13.42
CA GLY A 318 -20.41 -18.03 -13.60
C GLY A 318 -19.62 -18.82 -14.65
N GLU A 319 -19.92 -20.12 -14.74
CA GLU A 319 -19.21 -21.11 -15.58
C GLU A 319 -19.73 -21.20 -17.03
N ALA A 320 -20.76 -20.43 -17.38
CA ALA A 320 -21.40 -20.46 -18.70
C ALA A 320 -20.93 -19.31 -19.60
N ALA A 321 -19.77 -19.48 -20.24
CA ALA A 321 -19.42 -18.71 -21.43
C ALA A 321 -19.44 -19.65 -22.65
N PRO A 322 -20.41 -19.53 -23.57
CA PRO A 322 -20.32 -20.20 -24.85
C PRO A 322 -19.23 -19.52 -25.67
N GLY A 323 -18.17 -20.25 -26.00
CA GLY A 323 -17.12 -19.79 -26.92
C GLY A 323 -15.68 -19.86 -26.43
N ASP A 324 -15.39 -20.45 -25.27
CA ASP A 324 -13.99 -20.71 -24.87
C ASP A 324 -13.42 -21.85 -25.73
N SER A 325 -12.88 -21.46 -26.89
CA SER A 325 -12.34 -22.33 -27.95
C SER A 325 -11.07 -23.11 -27.55
N ALA A 326 -10.65 -22.98 -26.28
CA ALA A 326 -9.46 -23.59 -25.73
C ALA A 326 -9.73 -24.92 -25.00
N GLY A 327 -10.67 -25.76 -25.46
CA GLY A 327 -10.80 -27.16 -25.00
C GLY A 327 -10.89 -27.39 -23.47
N ARG A 328 -11.20 -26.36 -22.67
CA ARG A 328 -11.30 -26.46 -21.22
C ARG A 328 -12.59 -27.21 -20.88
N PRO A 329 -12.56 -28.25 -20.03
CA PRO A 329 -13.80 -28.76 -19.48
C PRO A 329 -14.49 -27.62 -18.73
N ALA A 330 -15.69 -27.25 -19.20
CA ALA A 330 -16.48 -26.18 -18.62
C ALA A 330 -16.64 -26.41 -17.11
N GLY A 331 -16.23 -25.43 -16.30
CA GLY A 331 -16.44 -25.43 -14.84
C GLY A 331 -15.31 -25.94 -13.94
N ALA A 332 -14.14 -26.30 -14.47
CA ALA A 332 -13.01 -26.67 -13.60
C ALA A 332 -12.32 -25.42 -12.99
N ASP A 333 -12.36 -25.27 -11.67
CA ASP A 333 -11.64 -24.21 -10.94
C ASP A 333 -10.13 -24.29 -11.24
N PRO A 334 -9.50 -23.20 -11.75
CA PRO A 334 -8.08 -23.19 -12.07
C PRO A 334 -7.20 -23.39 -10.83
N TRP A 335 -7.71 -23.18 -9.62
CA TRP A 335 -6.95 -23.29 -8.38
C TRP A 335 -7.16 -24.65 -7.70
N ARG A 336 -6.07 -25.33 -7.35
CA ARG A 336 -6.06 -26.61 -6.60
C ARG A 336 -6.68 -26.44 -5.22
N ILE A 337 -6.43 -25.29 -4.60
CA ILE A 337 -6.91 -24.93 -3.27
C ILE A 337 -8.32 -24.32 -3.28
N GLY A 338 -8.86 -24.03 -4.47
CA GLY A 338 -10.18 -23.43 -4.68
C GLY A 338 -10.15 -21.90 -4.67
N ARG A 339 -10.92 -21.28 -5.57
CA ARG A 339 -10.98 -19.82 -5.76
C ARG A 339 -11.34 -19.03 -4.51
N GLY A 340 -12.23 -19.57 -3.67
CA GLY A 340 -12.63 -18.92 -2.42
C GLY A 340 -11.46 -18.76 -1.44
N VAL A 341 -10.58 -19.77 -1.36
CA VAL A 341 -9.36 -19.69 -0.55
C VAL A 341 -8.43 -18.62 -1.11
N VAL A 342 -8.24 -18.56 -2.44
CA VAL A 342 -7.39 -17.55 -3.09
C VAL A 342 -7.88 -16.12 -2.84
N ILE A 343 -9.19 -15.88 -2.96
CA ILE A 343 -9.78 -14.58 -2.61
C ILE A 343 -9.46 -14.24 -1.15
N GLY A 344 -9.67 -15.20 -0.24
CA GLY A 344 -9.43 -15.01 1.19
C GLY A 344 -7.97 -14.78 1.56
N LEU A 345 -7.03 -15.48 0.91
CA LEU A 345 -5.60 -15.27 1.10
C LEU A 345 -5.16 -13.90 0.60
N ALA A 346 -5.66 -13.45 -0.55
CA ALA A 346 -5.31 -12.15 -1.11
C ALA A 346 -5.79 -10.99 -0.23
N ILE A 347 -7.07 -10.99 0.18
CA ILE A 347 -7.61 -9.91 1.03
C ILE A 347 -7.20 -10.05 2.51
N GLY A 348 -6.87 -11.26 2.97
CA GLY A 348 -6.26 -11.50 4.27
C GLY A 348 -4.83 -10.97 4.33
N ALA A 349 -4.01 -11.25 3.32
CA ALA A 349 -2.69 -10.64 3.15
C ALA A 349 -2.79 -9.10 3.04
N ALA A 350 -3.81 -8.60 2.34
CA ALA A 350 -4.08 -7.17 2.29
C ALA A 350 -4.34 -6.57 3.70
N ALA A 351 -5.04 -7.29 4.57
CA ALA A 351 -5.24 -6.87 5.96
C ALA A 351 -3.95 -6.89 6.78
N LEU A 352 -3.03 -7.83 6.51
CA LEU A 352 -1.70 -7.89 7.15
C LEU A 352 -0.80 -6.71 6.73
N VAL A 353 -0.93 -6.22 5.50
CA VAL A 353 -0.15 -5.07 4.98
C VAL A 353 -0.80 -3.73 5.35
N HIS A 354 -2.12 -3.63 5.24
CA HIS A 354 -2.86 -2.43 5.63
C HIS A 354 -4.28 -2.79 6.13
N PRO A 355 -4.50 -2.83 7.47
CA PRO A 355 -5.71 -3.39 8.07
C PRO A 355 -7.03 -2.78 7.56
N VAL A 356 -7.09 -1.45 7.42
CA VAL A 356 -8.33 -0.74 7.03
C VAL A 356 -8.71 -1.02 5.57
N ILE A 357 -7.75 -0.99 4.64
CA ILE A 357 -7.99 -1.28 3.22
C ILE A 357 -8.30 -2.76 3.02
N GLY A 358 -7.58 -3.67 3.71
CA GLY A 358 -7.92 -5.09 3.73
C GLY A 358 -9.34 -5.35 4.23
N PHE A 359 -9.75 -4.65 5.30
CA PHE A 359 -11.13 -4.70 5.80
C PHE A 359 -12.15 -4.22 4.77
N PHE A 360 -11.90 -3.10 4.08
CA PHE A 360 -12.79 -2.62 3.01
C PHE A 360 -12.93 -3.65 1.88
N ALA A 361 -11.85 -4.34 1.51
CA ALA A 361 -11.90 -5.42 0.51
C ALA A 361 -12.75 -6.62 1.01
N ILE A 362 -12.59 -7.04 2.26
CA ILE A 362 -13.39 -8.11 2.89
C ILE A 362 -14.88 -7.74 2.88
N VAL A 363 -15.23 -6.54 3.34
CA VAL A 363 -16.63 -6.06 3.36
C VAL A 363 -17.20 -5.96 1.95
N THR A 364 -16.41 -5.47 0.98
CA THR A 364 -16.85 -5.35 -0.41
C THR A 364 -17.21 -6.71 -1.00
N VAL A 365 -16.35 -7.72 -0.82
CA VAL A 365 -16.63 -9.10 -1.28
C VAL A 365 -17.85 -9.69 -0.55
N GLY A 366 -17.97 -9.47 0.77
CA GLY A 366 -19.09 -9.95 1.58
C GLY A 366 -20.44 -9.36 1.16
N VAL A 367 -20.52 -8.04 0.97
CA VAL A 367 -21.75 -7.35 0.53
C VAL A 367 -22.14 -7.79 -0.88
N VAL A 368 -21.17 -7.89 -1.80
CA VAL A 368 -21.45 -8.41 -3.15
C VAL A 368 -21.95 -9.85 -3.12
N ALA A 369 -21.45 -10.68 -2.21
CA ALA A 369 -21.93 -12.05 -2.03
C ALA A 369 -23.38 -12.12 -1.53
N VAL A 370 -23.84 -11.14 -0.75
CA VAL A 370 -25.25 -11.01 -0.37
C VAL A 370 -26.11 -10.54 -1.55
N LEU A 371 -25.61 -9.58 -2.34
CA LEU A 371 -26.32 -9.06 -3.51
C LEU A 371 -26.39 -10.05 -4.68
N ARG A 372 -25.39 -10.94 -4.79
CA ARG A 372 -25.23 -11.94 -5.87
C ARG A 372 -24.93 -13.32 -5.27
N PRO A 373 -25.88 -13.89 -4.49
CA PRO A 373 -25.64 -15.07 -3.67
C PRO A 373 -25.49 -16.36 -4.48
N THR A 374 -26.07 -16.40 -5.69
CA THR A 374 -25.93 -17.52 -6.61
C THR A 374 -24.54 -17.64 -7.19
N GLU A 375 -23.89 -16.51 -7.43
CA GLU A 375 -22.62 -16.46 -8.14
C GLU A 375 -21.43 -16.49 -7.18
N LEU A 376 -21.55 -15.84 -6.01
CA LEU A 376 -20.39 -15.58 -5.15
C LEU A 376 -20.49 -16.16 -3.73
N ALA A 377 -21.68 -16.43 -3.17
CA ALA A 377 -21.80 -16.77 -1.75
C ALA A 377 -20.93 -17.95 -1.27
N PRO A 378 -20.86 -19.10 -1.98
CA PRO A 378 -20.00 -20.20 -1.53
C PRO A 378 -18.52 -19.82 -1.51
N ALA A 379 -18.04 -19.11 -2.53
CA ALA A 379 -16.65 -18.67 -2.62
C ALA A 379 -16.34 -17.60 -1.58
N ALA A 380 -17.24 -16.63 -1.39
CA ALA A 380 -17.08 -15.56 -0.39
C ALA A 380 -17.16 -16.07 1.04
N ALA A 381 -17.95 -17.11 1.34
CA ALA A 381 -17.97 -17.73 2.67
C ALA A 381 -16.60 -18.35 3.00
N VAL A 382 -16.03 -19.11 2.06
CA VAL A 382 -14.66 -19.67 2.21
C VAL A 382 -13.63 -18.55 2.31
N ALA A 383 -13.77 -17.50 1.49
CA ALA A 383 -12.89 -16.34 1.53
C ALA A 383 -12.96 -15.61 2.86
N GLY A 384 -14.15 -15.41 3.43
CA GLY A 384 -14.35 -14.76 4.73
C GLY A 384 -13.73 -15.55 5.88
N VAL A 385 -13.87 -16.88 5.89
CA VAL A 385 -13.20 -17.74 6.88
C VAL A 385 -11.67 -17.64 6.72
N THR A 386 -11.18 -17.77 5.50
CA THR A 386 -9.73 -17.75 5.23
C THR A 386 -9.12 -16.39 5.57
N ALA A 387 -9.70 -15.30 5.08
CA ALA A 387 -9.25 -13.93 5.33
C ALA A 387 -9.34 -13.57 6.82
N GLY A 388 -10.45 -13.93 7.47
CA GLY A 388 -10.65 -13.69 8.89
C GLY A 388 -9.54 -14.32 9.72
N LEU A 389 -9.26 -15.62 9.50
CA LEU A 389 -8.19 -16.33 10.21
C LEU A 389 -6.79 -15.79 9.91
N VAL A 390 -6.50 -15.45 8.65
CA VAL A 390 -5.23 -14.84 8.25
C VAL A 390 -5.03 -13.46 8.91
N ALA A 391 -6.11 -12.69 9.08
CA ALA A 391 -6.07 -11.35 9.67
C ALA A 391 -6.07 -11.34 11.21
N VAL A 392 -6.37 -12.46 11.89
CA VAL A 392 -6.41 -12.54 13.37
C VAL A 392 -5.12 -12.02 14.03
N PRO A 393 -3.91 -12.44 13.60
CA PRO A 393 -2.65 -11.90 14.12
C PRO A 393 -2.59 -10.38 14.08
N GLN A 394 -2.95 -9.78 12.94
CA GLN A 394 -2.94 -8.33 12.78
C GLN A 394 -4.02 -7.66 13.63
N LEU A 395 -5.22 -8.23 13.71
CA LEU A 395 -6.29 -7.72 14.56
C LEU A 395 -5.85 -7.70 16.03
N ALA A 396 -5.26 -8.79 16.51
CA ALA A 396 -4.74 -8.90 17.88
C ALA A 396 -3.71 -7.80 18.17
N THR A 397 -2.74 -7.62 17.27
CA THR A 397 -1.76 -6.52 17.34
C THR A 397 -2.46 -5.16 17.41
N THR A 398 -3.40 -4.89 16.50
CA THR A 398 -4.11 -3.60 16.44
C THR A 398 -4.94 -3.29 17.69
N ILE A 399 -5.48 -4.29 18.39
CA ILE A 399 -6.18 -4.10 19.67
C ILE A 399 -5.27 -4.18 20.90
N GLY A 400 -3.95 -4.30 20.71
CA GLY A 400 -2.96 -4.33 21.80
C GLY A 400 -2.86 -5.68 22.52
N VAL A 401 -3.31 -6.78 21.91
CA VAL A 401 -3.15 -8.13 22.45
C VAL A 401 -1.81 -8.71 22.03
N SER A 402 -0.92 -8.93 23.00
CA SER A 402 0.40 -9.53 22.76
C SER A 402 0.24 -11.04 22.55
N LEU A 403 0.32 -11.45 21.28
CA LEU A 403 0.45 -12.85 20.92
C LEU A 403 1.95 -13.22 20.89
N PRO A 404 2.35 -14.40 21.36
CA PRO A 404 3.72 -14.87 21.15
C PRO A 404 4.09 -14.82 19.66
N THR A 405 5.30 -14.37 19.30
CA THR A 405 5.74 -14.26 17.90
C THR A 405 5.53 -15.57 17.12
N LEU A 406 5.82 -16.72 17.76
CA LEU A 406 5.59 -18.04 17.20
C LEU A 406 4.12 -18.34 16.91
N ALA A 407 3.19 -17.80 17.70
CA ALA A 407 1.76 -17.97 17.45
C ALA A 407 1.33 -17.22 16.19
N LEU A 408 1.97 -16.07 15.87
CA LEU A 408 1.75 -15.38 14.59
C LEU A 408 2.19 -16.27 13.42
N GLY A 409 3.40 -16.85 13.52
CA GLY A 409 3.95 -17.72 12.48
C GLY A 409 3.16 -19.02 12.30
N ALA A 410 2.93 -19.77 13.37
CA ALA A 410 2.21 -21.04 13.33
C ALA A 410 0.71 -20.88 12.98
N GLY A 411 0.12 -19.74 13.34
CA GLY A 411 -1.27 -19.43 13.02
C GLY A 411 -1.55 -19.37 11.52
N LEU A 412 -0.57 -18.94 10.72
CA LEU A 412 -0.78 -18.73 9.28
C LEU A 412 -0.94 -20.05 8.49
N PRO A 413 -0.08 -21.07 8.62
CA PRO A 413 -0.30 -22.39 8.02
C PRO A 413 -1.61 -23.03 8.49
N ILE A 414 -1.99 -22.85 9.77
CA ILE A 414 -3.26 -23.36 10.32
C ILE A 414 -4.44 -22.67 9.63
N ALA A 415 -4.41 -21.33 9.50
CA ALA A 415 -5.44 -20.56 8.81
C ALA A 415 -5.61 -21.00 7.35
N ILE A 416 -4.49 -21.19 6.63
CA ILE A 416 -4.49 -21.69 5.25
C ILE A 416 -5.08 -23.12 5.19
N ALA A 417 -4.65 -24.02 6.07
CA ALA A 417 -5.13 -25.39 6.11
C ALA A 417 -6.64 -25.47 6.41
N ILE A 418 -7.15 -24.68 7.36
CA ILE A 418 -8.58 -24.57 7.67
C ILE A 418 -9.33 -24.02 6.45
N GLY A 419 -8.85 -22.94 5.84
CA GLY A 419 -9.45 -22.37 4.62
C GLY A 419 -9.57 -23.40 3.50
N VAL A 420 -8.49 -24.16 3.23
CA VAL A 420 -8.48 -25.26 2.26
C VAL A 420 -9.44 -26.38 2.66
N GLY A 421 -9.48 -26.76 3.94
CA GLY A 421 -10.39 -27.79 4.45
C GLY A 421 -11.87 -27.41 4.27
N VAL A 422 -12.23 -26.18 4.64
CA VAL A 422 -13.57 -25.61 4.45
C VAL A 422 -13.88 -25.50 2.96
N GLY A 423 -12.96 -24.99 2.15
CA GLY A 423 -13.10 -24.88 0.69
C GLY A 423 -13.36 -26.22 0.02
N ARG A 424 -12.62 -27.27 0.39
CA ARG A 424 -12.84 -28.64 -0.11
C ARG A 424 -14.18 -29.21 0.34
N THR A 425 -14.61 -28.93 1.56
CA THR A 425 -15.90 -29.38 2.10
C THR A 425 -17.06 -28.72 1.37
N VAL A 426 -16.99 -27.41 1.14
CA VAL A 426 -17.96 -26.66 0.33
C VAL A 426 -17.96 -27.13 -1.11
N ALA A 427 -16.80 -27.36 -1.72
CA ALA A 427 -16.69 -27.83 -3.11
C ALA A 427 -17.30 -29.23 -3.32
N ARG A 428 -17.21 -30.13 -2.33
CA ARG A 428 -17.70 -31.51 -2.42
C ARG A 428 -19.20 -31.66 -2.15
N SER A 429 -19.84 -30.67 -1.53
CA SER A 429 -21.24 -30.76 -1.11
C SER A 429 -22.09 -29.71 -1.82
N SER A 430 -22.80 -30.13 -2.87
CA SER A 430 -23.78 -29.29 -3.57
C SER A 430 -24.88 -28.79 -2.61
N ALA A 431 -25.30 -29.64 -1.66
CA ALA A 431 -26.23 -29.26 -0.61
C ALA A 431 -25.69 -28.13 0.28
N LEU A 432 -24.39 -28.13 0.60
CA LEU A 432 -23.77 -27.05 1.38
C LEU A 432 -23.66 -25.76 0.57
N GLN A 433 -23.26 -25.84 -0.71
CA GLN A 433 -23.25 -24.67 -1.60
C GLN A 433 -24.63 -24.05 -1.71
N GLU A 434 -25.66 -24.88 -1.94
CA GLU A 434 -27.04 -24.44 -2.03
C GLU A 434 -27.53 -23.86 -0.71
N ARG A 435 -27.17 -24.46 0.44
CA ARG A 435 -27.48 -23.90 1.77
C ARG A 435 -26.81 -22.55 1.99
N LEU A 436 -25.54 -22.38 1.61
CA LEU A 436 -24.84 -21.10 1.71
C LEU A 436 -25.46 -20.03 0.82
N THR A 437 -25.81 -20.38 -0.43
CA THR A 437 -26.54 -19.50 -1.34
C THR A 437 -27.93 -19.16 -0.79
N ARG A 438 -28.67 -20.14 -0.26
CA ARG A 438 -29.98 -19.92 0.38
C ARG A 438 -29.85 -19.02 1.60
N PHE A 439 -28.87 -19.28 2.47
CA PHE A 439 -28.57 -18.46 3.63
C PHE A 439 -28.26 -17.02 3.22
N ALA A 440 -27.36 -16.81 2.26
CA ALA A 440 -27.04 -15.48 1.76
C ALA A 440 -28.26 -14.79 1.11
N ARG A 441 -29.13 -15.54 0.44
CA ARG A 441 -30.37 -15.02 -0.15
C ARG A 441 -31.45 -14.68 0.89
N SER A 442 -31.62 -15.51 1.92
CA SER A 442 -32.70 -15.39 2.90
C SER A 442 -32.32 -14.53 4.10
N LEU A 443 -31.14 -14.76 4.66
CA LEU A 443 -30.62 -14.08 5.83
C LEU A 443 -29.71 -12.92 5.45
N GLY A 444 -29.11 -12.88 4.26
CA GLY A 444 -28.28 -11.74 3.84
C GLY A 444 -29.02 -10.40 3.86
N PRO A 445 -30.23 -10.27 3.29
CA PRO A 445 -31.03 -9.06 3.44
C PRO A 445 -31.38 -8.75 4.90
N ALA A 446 -31.64 -9.77 5.72
CA ALA A 446 -31.90 -9.59 7.15
C ALA A 446 -30.64 -9.14 7.92
N ILE A 447 -29.45 -9.59 7.53
CA ILE A 447 -28.15 -9.15 8.09
C ILE A 447 -27.87 -7.71 7.67
N LEU A 448 -28.06 -7.37 6.39
CA LEU A 448 -27.93 -5.98 5.92
C LEU A 448 -28.95 -5.07 6.62
N LEU A 449 -30.18 -5.54 6.81
CA LEU A 449 -31.21 -4.84 7.57
C LEU A 449 -30.82 -4.73 9.05
N ALA A 450 -30.29 -5.78 9.67
CA ALA A 450 -29.83 -5.76 11.05
C ALA A 450 -28.64 -4.82 11.24
N ILE A 451 -27.72 -4.75 10.28
CA ILE A 451 -26.66 -3.74 10.25
C ILE A 451 -27.28 -2.34 10.14
N GLY A 452 -28.26 -2.14 9.25
CA GLY A 452 -29.01 -0.89 9.14
C GLY A 452 -29.74 -0.51 10.44
N ILE A 453 -30.38 -1.47 11.10
CA ILE A 453 -31.05 -1.30 12.41
C ILE A 453 -30.02 -1.03 13.50
N ALA A 454 -28.86 -1.71 13.50
CA ALA A 454 -27.80 -1.46 14.47
C ALA A 454 -27.22 -0.06 14.31
N ILE A 455 -27.05 0.42 13.07
CA ILE A 455 -26.65 1.80 12.77
C ILE A 455 -27.75 2.77 13.25
N ALA A 456 -29.01 2.52 12.92
CA ALA A 456 -30.14 3.35 13.37
C ALA A 456 -30.29 3.33 14.90
N GLY A 457 -30.07 2.19 15.53
CA GLY A 457 -30.05 1.99 16.96
C GLY A 457 -28.89 2.74 17.60
N ALA A 458 -27.70 2.72 16.99
CA ALA A 458 -26.56 3.52 17.43
C ALA A 458 -26.88 5.03 17.39
N PHE A 459 -27.63 5.51 16.40
CA PHE A 459 -28.19 6.87 16.42
C PHE A 459 -29.18 7.08 17.58
N ALA A 460 -30.10 6.14 17.79
CA ALA A 460 -31.12 6.22 18.84
C ALA A 460 -30.54 6.24 20.27
N ILE A 461 -29.43 5.54 20.51
CA ILE A 461 -28.76 5.51 21.82
C ILE A 461 -27.59 6.52 21.94
N GLY A 462 -27.47 7.45 21.00
CA GLY A 462 -26.45 8.52 21.02
C GLY A 462 -25.01 8.06 20.76
N ARG A 463 -24.81 6.82 20.27
CA ARG A 463 -23.50 6.31 19.83
C ARG A 463 -23.12 6.79 18.43
N LEU A 464 -24.09 7.28 17.68
CA LEU A 464 -23.93 8.14 16.50
C LEU A 464 -24.80 9.37 16.69
N VAL A 465 -24.32 10.54 16.28
CA VAL A 465 -25.01 11.82 16.48
C VAL A 465 -25.78 12.16 15.21
N LEU A 466 -27.12 12.12 15.28
CA LEU A 466 -27.98 12.34 14.12
C LEU A 466 -27.79 13.74 13.51
N ASP A 467 -27.58 14.75 14.35
CA ASP A 467 -27.34 16.14 13.94
C ASP A 467 -26.06 16.29 13.11
N ARG A 468 -25.13 15.33 13.20
CA ARG A 468 -23.91 15.29 12.38
C ARG A 468 -24.10 14.63 11.03
N LEU A 469 -25.20 13.91 10.81
CA LEU A 469 -25.40 13.15 9.57
C LEU A 469 -25.32 14.02 8.31
N PRO A 470 -25.89 15.25 8.25
CA PRO A 470 -25.73 16.12 7.08
C PRO A 470 -24.26 16.50 6.83
N VAL A 471 -23.50 16.80 7.89
CA VAL A 471 -22.07 17.14 7.80
C VAL A 471 -21.25 15.91 7.39
N ALA A 472 -21.54 14.74 7.97
CA ALA A 472 -20.88 13.49 7.66
C ALA A 472 -21.12 13.05 6.20
N ALA A 473 -22.36 13.17 5.73
CA ALA A 473 -22.72 12.92 4.33
C ALA A 473 -22.07 13.94 3.38
N GLY A 474 -22.06 15.22 3.76
CA GLY A 474 -21.36 16.28 3.03
C GLY A 474 -19.86 15.99 2.92
N THR A 475 -19.22 15.56 4.02
CA THR A 475 -17.80 15.19 4.08
C THR A 475 -17.51 14.00 3.17
N ALA A 476 -18.34 12.94 3.23
CA ALA A 476 -18.18 11.79 2.35
C ALA A 476 -18.36 12.14 0.86
N GLY A 477 -19.31 13.02 0.55
CA GLY A 477 -19.54 13.51 -0.82
C GLY A 477 -18.39 14.37 -1.33
N LEU A 478 -17.91 15.31 -0.51
CA LEU A 478 -16.75 16.15 -0.81
C LEU A 478 -15.52 15.27 -1.03
N LEU A 479 -15.23 14.34 -0.12
CA LEU A 479 -14.09 13.44 -0.22
C LEU A 479 -14.14 12.57 -1.48
N ALA A 480 -15.32 12.06 -1.85
CA ALA A 480 -15.48 11.31 -3.09
C ALA A 480 -15.19 12.16 -4.34
N LEU A 481 -15.64 13.42 -4.34
CA LEU A 481 -15.38 14.35 -5.44
C LEU A 481 -13.92 14.81 -5.48
N GLU A 482 -13.31 15.09 -4.33
CA GLU A 482 -11.91 15.49 -4.22
C GLU A 482 -10.99 14.34 -4.63
N SER A 483 -11.20 13.12 -4.12
CA SER A 483 -10.34 11.97 -4.43
C SER A 483 -10.54 11.37 -5.83
N SER A 484 -11.73 11.52 -6.42
CA SER A 484 -12.13 10.72 -7.60
C SER A 484 -13.00 11.48 -8.60
N GLY A 485 -13.03 12.81 -8.58
CA GLY A 485 -14.00 13.63 -9.33
C GLY A 485 -14.08 13.30 -10.83
N LEU A 486 -12.95 13.34 -11.55
CA LEU A 486 -12.93 13.01 -12.98
C LEU A 486 -13.25 11.54 -13.22
N LEU A 487 -12.73 10.64 -12.38
CA LEU A 487 -13.02 9.20 -12.46
C LEU A 487 -14.52 8.89 -12.29
N LEU A 488 -15.19 9.55 -11.35
CA LEU A 488 -16.63 9.42 -11.10
C LEU A 488 -17.44 9.97 -12.29
N ILE A 489 -17.06 11.10 -12.87
CA ILE A 489 -17.68 11.63 -14.09
C ILE A 489 -17.61 10.58 -15.22
N VAL A 490 -16.44 9.97 -15.42
CA VAL A 490 -16.24 8.93 -16.43
C VAL A 490 -17.09 7.69 -16.14
N ILE A 491 -17.22 7.27 -14.89
CA ILE A 491 -18.11 6.16 -14.48
C ILE A 491 -19.57 6.50 -14.78
N VAL A 492 -20.02 7.71 -14.46
CA VAL A 492 -21.41 8.16 -14.67
C VAL A 492 -21.72 8.21 -16.17
N ILE A 493 -20.88 8.87 -16.97
CA ILE A 493 -21.03 8.93 -18.43
C ILE A 493 -21.00 7.51 -19.00
N GLY A 494 -20.01 6.69 -18.62
CA GLY A 494 -19.91 5.31 -19.06
C GLY A 494 -21.16 4.49 -18.72
N SER A 495 -21.76 4.71 -17.56
CA SER A 495 -22.99 4.05 -17.14
C SER A 495 -24.18 4.44 -18.02
N PHE A 496 -24.33 5.74 -18.34
CA PHE A 496 -25.35 6.23 -19.29
C PHE A 496 -25.14 5.70 -20.71
N LEU A 497 -23.88 5.57 -21.14
CA LEU A 497 -23.52 4.96 -22.42
C LEU A 497 -23.74 3.44 -22.47
N GLY A 498 -24.03 2.81 -21.33
CA GLY A 498 -24.34 1.39 -21.23
C GLY A 498 -23.18 0.49 -20.79
N SER A 499 -22.03 1.05 -20.37
CA SER A 499 -20.91 0.29 -19.83
C SER A 499 -21.35 -0.56 -18.64
N ARG A 500 -21.23 -1.88 -18.79
CA ARG A 500 -21.52 -2.84 -17.72
C ARG A 500 -20.44 -2.86 -16.64
N GLY A 501 -19.19 -2.55 -17.00
CA GLY A 501 -18.10 -2.53 -16.03
C GLY A 501 -18.10 -1.28 -15.14
N ALA A 502 -18.59 -0.14 -15.65
CA ALA A 502 -18.84 1.05 -14.82
C ALA A 502 -19.90 0.78 -13.73
N ARG A 503 -20.89 -0.07 -14.06
CA ARG A 503 -21.97 -0.52 -13.16
C ARG A 503 -21.66 -1.84 -12.46
N TRP A 504 -20.39 -2.28 -12.47
CA TRP A 504 -20.04 -3.57 -11.92
C TRP A 504 -20.25 -3.59 -10.41
N ALA A 505 -20.76 -4.71 -9.88
CA ALA A 505 -21.15 -4.80 -8.47
C ALA A 505 -19.99 -4.48 -7.51
N LEU A 506 -18.77 -4.95 -7.81
CA LEU A 506 -17.59 -4.66 -6.99
C LEU A 506 -17.19 -3.17 -7.02
N VAL A 507 -17.40 -2.48 -8.15
CA VAL A 507 -17.11 -1.04 -8.27
C VAL A 507 -18.12 -0.25 -7.43
N VAL A 508 -19.42 -0.50 -7.65
CA VAL A 508 -20.49 0.21 -6.94
C VAL A 508 -20.41 -0.05 -5.44
N VAL A 509 -20.29 -1.31 -5.02
CA VAL A 509 -20.20 -1.66 -3.60
C VAL A 509 -18.92 -1.13 -2.99
N GLY A 510 -17.78 -1.20 -3.68
CA GLY A 510 -16.52 -0.66 -3.17
C GLY A 510 -16.61 0.86 -2.90
N LEU A 511 -17.19 1.62 -3.82
CA LEU A 511 -17.44 3.06 -3.62
C LEU A 511 -18.37 3.31 -2.42
N VAL A 512 -19.48 2.56 -2.31
CA VAL A 512 -20.43 2.67 -1.19
C VAL A 512 -19.77 2.33 0.14
N VAL A 513 -18.95 1.29 0.21
CA VAL A 513 -18.24 0.88 1.44
C VAL A 513 -17.31 1.99 1.93
N GLY A 514 -16.53 2.61 1.03
CA GLY A 514 -15.66 3.72 1.38
C GLY A 514 -16.44 4.95 1.89
N SER A 515 -17.47 5.37 1.15
CA SER A 515 -18.31 6.51 1.56
C SER A 515 -19.06 6.25 2.87
N ALA A 516 -19.59 5.04 3.06
CA ALA A 516 -20.27 4.67 4.29
C ALA A 516 -19.32 4.69 5.50
N ALA A 517 -18.07 4.25 5.34
CA ALA A 517 -17.07 4.30 6.40
C ALA A 517 -16.80 5.76 6.86
N VAL A 518 -16.73 6.72 5.93
CA VAL A 518 -16.62 8.14 6.27
C VAL A 518 -17.85 8.63 7.01
N VAL A 519 -19.05 8.35 6.50
CA VAL A 519 -20.30 8.78 7.16
C VAL A 519 -20.38 8.25 8.59
N LEU A 520 -20.09 6.96 8.79
CA LEU A 520 -20.17 6.33 10.10
C LEU A 520 -19.15 6.88 11.08
N THR A 521 -17.91 7.14 10.64
CA THR A 521 -16.87 7.68 11.51
C THR A 521 -17.10 9.14 11.85
N GLN A 522 -17.53 9.97 10.89
CA GLN A 522 -17.84 11.38 11.13
C GLN A 522 -19.11 11.59 11.97
N ALA A 523 -20.01 10.61 12.01
CA ALA A 523 -21.16 10.62 12.89
C ALA A 523 -20.84 10.24 14.36
N LEU A 524 -19.60 9.86 14.69
CA LEU A 524 -19.21 9.54 16.06
C LEU A 524 -19.23 10.79 16.98
N PRO A 525 -19.63 10.63 18.26
CA PRO A 525 -19.63 11.72 19.23
C PRO A 525 -18.21 12.11 19.67
N ASP A 526 -18.05 13.34 20.18
CA ASP A 526 -16.75 13.90 20.55
C ASP A 526 -16.15 13.34 21.84
N ASP A 527 -17.00 12.78 22.70
CA ASP A 527 -16.64 12.26 24.02
C ASP A 527 -15.94 10.88 23.98
N LEU A 528 -15.78 10.27 22.80
CA LEU A 528 -15.06 9.00 22.61
C LEU A 528 -13.54 9.11 22.76
N GLY A 529 -13.02 10.28 23.14
CA GLY A 529 -11.60 10.52 23.39
C GLY A 529 -10.72 10.22 22.18
N LEU A 530 -9.52 9.69 22.44
CA LEU A 530 -8.50 9.43 21.41
C LEU A 530 -8.94 8.38 20.38
N LEU A 531 -9.74 7.39 20.76
CA LEU A 531 -10.23 6.38 19.82
C LEU A 531 -11.20 6.99 18.80
N GLY A 532 -12.15 7.81 19.26
CA GLY A 532 -13.05 8.55 18.37
C GLY A 532 -12.30 9.53 17.47
N SER A 533 -11.28 10.22 18.00
CA SER A 533 -10.39 11.07 17.19
C SER A 533 -9.63 10.27 16.14
N ALA A 534 -9.02 9.15 16.51
CA ALA A 534 -8.28 8.28 15.60
C ALA A 534 -9.15 7.76 14.46
N LEU A 535 -10.38 7.31 14.75
CA LEU A 535 -11.31 6.85 13.72
C LEU A 535 -11.73 7.99 12.78
N ARG A 536 -12.04 9.18 13.32
CA ARG A 536 -12.42 10.35 12.51
C ARG A 536 -11.28 10.92 11.68
N TYR A 537 -10.02 10.65 12.05
CA TYR A 537 -8.85 11.09 11.30
C TYR A 537 -8.37 10.01 10.29
N GLU A 538 -8.09 8.79 10.75
CA GLU A 538 -7.42 7.76 9.94
C GLU A 538 -8.34 7.17 8.86
N VAL A 539 -9.65 7.07 9.13
CA VAL A 539 -10.59 6.49 8.17
C VAL A 539 -10.79 7.39 6.95
N PRO A 540 -11.14 8.68 7.05
CA PRO A 540 -11.23 9.56 5.87
C PRO A 540 -9.92 9.62 5.08
N LYS A 541 -8.77 9.71 5.77
CA LYS A 541 -7.46 9.67 5.12
C LYS A 541 -7.27 8.40 4.30
N THR A 542 -7.60 7.24 4.86
CA THR A 542 -7.52 5.95 4.16
C THR A 542 -8.52 5.85 2.99
N VAL A 543 -9.71 6.44 3.14
CA VAL A 543 -10.77 6.39 2.11
C VAL A 543 -10.37 7.12 0.83
N HIS A 544 -9.51 8.14 0.89
CA HIS A 544 -8.94 8.77 -0.31
C HIS A 544 -8.19 7.75 -1.20
N TYR A 545 -7.43 6.83 -0.59
CA TYR A 545 -6.72 5.76 -1.30
C TYR A 545 -7.68 4.71 -1.87
N TRP A 546 -8.71 4.36 -1.10
CA TRP A 546 -9.68 3.33 -1.49
C TRP A 546 -10.61 3.78 -2.62
N LEU A 547 -11.28 4.93 -2.47
CA LEU A 547 -12.28 5.39 -3.45
C LEU A 547 -11.66 5.60 -4.83
N SER A 548 -10.51 6.28 -4.89
CA SER A 548 -9.82 6.57 -6.14
C SER A 548 -9.33 5.30 -6.85
N SER A 549 -8.85 4.30 -6.11
CA SER A 549 -8.49 2.99 -6.66
C SER A 549 -9.68 2.25 -7.30
N ILE A 550 -10.81 2.20 -6.60
CA ILE A 550 -12.02 1.52 -7.08
C ILE A 550 -12.65 2.30 -8.24
N ALA A 551 -12.66 3.63 -8.15
CA ALA A 551 -13.14 4.51 -9.22
C ALA A 551 -12.29 4.34 -10.48
N ALA A 552 -10.97 4.24 -10.37
CA ALA A 552 -10.07 4.03 -11.49
C ALA A 552 -10.41 2.74 -12.26
N ALA A 553 -10.69 1.63 -11.55
CA ALA A 553 -11.09 0.37 -12.20
C ALA A 553 -12.42 0.49 -12.97
N GLY A 554 -13.41 1.19 -12.41
CA GLY A 554 -14.69 1.48 -13.07
C GLY A 554 -14.53 2.40 -14.29
N ALA A 555 -13.75 3.47 -14.13
CA ALA A 555 -13.47 4.47 -15.15
C ALA A 555 -12.70 3.85 -16.34
N ALA A 556 -11.69 3.02 -16.07
CA ALA A 556 -10.96 2.28 -17.09
C ALA A 556 -11.90 1.43 -17.96
N SER A 557 -12.84 0.72 -17.34
CA SER A 557 -13.84 -0.04 -18.08
C SER A 557 -14.81 0.84 -18.87
N ALA A 558 -15.13 2.04 -18.38
CA ALA A 558 -15.97 3.00 -19.09
C ALA A 558 -15.25 3.58 -20.32
N LEU A 559 -13.98 3.96 -20.20
CA LEU A 559 -13.15 4.46 -21.29
C LEU A 559 -12.93 3.40 -22.37
N ALA A 560 -12.60 2.17 -21.97
CA ALA A 560 -12.47 1.05 -22.91
C ALA A 560 -13.79 0.79 -23.67
N PHE A 561 -14.93 0.89 -22.99
CA PHE A 561 -16.24 0.77 -23.61
C PHE A 561 -16.54 1.95 -24.57
N ALA A 562 -16.28 3.18 -24.13
CA ALA A 562 -16.42 4.40 -24.93
C ALA A 562 -15.64 4.28 -26.25
N TRP A 563 -14.42 3.79 -26.18
CA TRP A 563 -13.56 3.57 -27.35
C TRP A 563 -14.09 2.46 -28.26
N THR A 564 -14.34 1.27 -27.72
CA THR A 564 -14.53 0.06 -28.55
C THR A 564 -15.97 -0.23 -28.94
N ARG A 565 -16.96 0.10 -28.09
CA ARG A 565 -18.33 -0.46 -28.19
C ARG A 565 -19.45 0.55 -27.99
N ALA A 566 -19.14 1.82 -27.74
CA ALA A 566 -20.18 2.81 -27.55
C ALA A 566 -20.96 3.06 -28.86
N PRO A 567 -22.28 3.30 -28.80
CA PRO A 567 -23.14 3.40 -29.98
C PRO A 567 -22.87 4.63 -30.85
N GLN A 568 -22.06 5.58 -30.38
CA GLN A 568 -21.73 6.81 -31.07
C GLN A 568 -20.84 6.59 -32.30
N PRO A 569 -20.88 7.51 -33.28
CA PRO A 569 -19.90 7.54 -34.38
C PRO A 569 -18.47 7.58 -33.85
N TRP A 570 -17.53 6.96 -34.60
CA TRP A 570 -16.13 6.85 -34.20
C TRP A 570 -15.45 8.20 -33.86
N LEU A 571 -15.80 9.29 -34.55
CA LEU A 571 -15.32 10.64 -34.24
C LEU A 571 -15.77 11.11 -32.85
N ALA A 572 -17.02 10.87 -32.49
CA ALA A 572 -17.55 11.23 -31.18
C ALA A 572 -16.94 10.37 -30.06
N ARG A 573 -16.68 9.08 -30.34
CA ARG A 573 -15.94 8.19 -29.43
C ARG A 573 -14.52 8.70 -29.19
N ALA A 574 -13.79 9.02 -30.26
CA ALA A 574 -12.44 9.56 -30.20
C ALA A 574 -12.41 10.93 -29.48
N GLY A 575 -13.37 11.81 -29.77
CA GLY A 575 -13.51 13.11 -29.11
C GLY A 575 -13.78 13.00 -27.61
N LEU A 576 -14.66 12.09 -27.18
CA LEU A 576 -14.95 11.85 -25.77
C LEU A 576 -13.70 11.38 -25.01
N VAL A 577 -12.98 10.40 -25.57
CA VAL A 577 -11.77 9.86 -24.96
C VAL A 577 -10.64 10.88 -24.99
N ALA A 578 -10.47 11.63 -26.08
CA ALA A 578 -9.50 12.73 -26.17
C ALA A 578 -9.78 13.81 -25.11
N ALA A 579 -11.05 14.19 -24.91
CA ALA A 579 -11.44 15.17 -23.90
C ALA A 579 -11.05 14.70 -22.50
N PHE A 580 -11.31 13.43 -22.16
CA PHE A 580 -10.84 12.85 -20.90
C PHE A 580 -9.32 12.94 -20.77
N VAL A 581 -8.58 12.46 -21.78
CA VAL A 581 -7.10 12.44 -21.76
C VAL A 581 -6.53 13.85 -21.60
N VAL A 582 -7.07 14.85 -22.29
CA VAL A 582 -6.64 16.25 -22.19
C VAL A 582 -6.94 16.83 -20.81
N VAL A 583 -8.15 16.61 -20.28
CA VAL A 583 -8.52 17.09 -18.93
C VAL A 583 -7.71 16.40 -17.82
N ALA A 584 -7.41 15.11 -17.99
CA ALA A 584 -6.58 14.35 -17.07
C ALA A 584 -5.10 14.79 -17.09
N ALA A 585 -4.62 15.30 -18.23
CA ALA A 585 -3.24 15.75 -18.40
C ALA A 585 -3.02 17.19 -17.94
N LEU A 586 -3.96 18.11 -18.18
CA LEU A 586 -3.82 19.52 -17.82
C LEU A 586 -4.08 19.76 -16.32
N PRO A 587 -3.36 20.70 -15.66
CA PRO A 587 -3.51 21.03 -14.25
C PRO A 587 -4.76 21.88 -13.99
N LEU A 588 -5.93 21.37 -14.40
CA LEU A 588 -7.22 22.03 -14.24
C LEU A 588 -7.88 21.56 -12.93
N ARG A 589 -7.89 22.44 -11.94
CA ARG A 589 -8.65 22.24 -10.69
C ARG A 589 -9.98 22.97 -10.74
N PHE A 590 -11.04 22.25 -10.36
CA PHE A 590 -12.38 22.78 -10.15
C PHE A 590 -12.67 22.73 -8.65
N GLY A 591 -12.24 23.74 -7.87
CA GLY A 591 -12.58 23.86 -6.44
C GLY A 591 -11.38 24.13 -5.52
N ASN A 592 -11.67 24.76 -4.37
CA ASN A 592 -10.73 25.06 -3.28
C ASN A 592 -10.74 23.89 -2.28
N SER A 593 -9.66 23.13 -2.16
CA SER A 593 -9.50 22.17 -1.05
C SER A 593 -8.86 22.91 0.13
N GLY A 594 -9.70 23.49 0.99
CA GLY A 594 -9.29 24.25 2.18
C GLY A 594 -8.99 23.41 3.41
N ASP A 595 -8.44 22.20 3.25
CA ASP A 595 -8.28 21.24 4.36
C ASP A 595 -6.86 21.17 4.94
N ASP A 596 -5.99 22.13 4.58
CA ASP A 596 -4.77 22.35 5.33
C ASP A 596 -5.03 23.47 6.34
N SER A 597 -5.05 23.14 7.63
CA SER A 597 -5.18 24.13 8.72
C SER A 597 -4.06 25.18 8.72
N ASN A 598 -2.96 24.90 8.00
CA ASN A 598 -1.87 25.85 7.74
C ASN A 598 -2.08 26.71 6.49
N CYS A 599 -3.04 26.37 5.62
CA CYS A 599 -3.29 27.08 4.37
C CYS A 599 -4.49 28.03 4.49
N ARG A 600 -4.34 29.11 5.28
CA ARG A 600 -5.41 30.13 5.48
C ARG A 600 -5.60 31.11 4.33
N LYS A 601 -4.79 31.07 3.26
CA LYS A 601 -4.84 32.09 2.18
C LYS A 601 -4.82 31.57 0.74
N ASP A 602 -4.50 30.30 0.48
CA ASP A 602 -4.10 29.86 -0.89
C ASP A 602 -4.52 28.41 -1.25
N CYS A 603 -5.76 28.04 -0.93
CA CYS A 603 -6.29 26.69 -1.14
C CYS A 603 -6.45 26.27 -2.62
N ALA A 604 -6.18 27.18 -3.56
CA ALA A 604 -6.16 26.93 -5.01
C ALA A 604 -4.81 26.41 -5.52
N SER A 605 -3.76 26.42 -4.67
CA SER A 605 -2.41 26.05 -5.08
C SER A 605 -2.17 24.54 -5.01
N ILE A 606 -1.77 23.96 -6.14
CA ILE A 606 -1.36 22.57 -6.27
C ILE A 606 -0.15 22.37 -5.33
N ASN A 607 -0.20 21.35 -4.47
CA ASN A 607 0.87 21.06 -3.51
C ASN A 607 0.94 19.56 -3.17
N ALA A 608 2.07 19.12 -2.63
CA ALA A 608 2.37 17.72 -2.29
C ALA A 608 1.49 17.12 -1.18
N TYR A 609 0.95 17.97 -0.31
CA TYR A 609 0.13 17.56 0.83
C TYR A 609 -1.33 17.32 0.45
N HIS A 610 -1.76 17.77 -0.73
CA HIS A 610 -3.11 17.54 -1.23
C HIS A 610 -3.41 16.04 -1.36
N LEU A 611 -4.50 15.60 -0.72
CA LEU A 611 -4.93 14.20 -0.68
C LEU A 611 -5.93 13.80 -1.77
N GLY A 612 -6.35 14.76 -2.61
CA GLY A 612 -7.32 14.54 -3.69
C GLY A 612 -6.68 14.09 -5.01
N GLU A 613 -7.51 14.04 -6.05
CA GLU A 613 -7.18 13.66 -7.42
C GLU A 613 -6.14 14.64 -8.01
N HIS A 614 -4.97 14.12 -8.39
CA HIS A 614 -3.94 14.91 -9.07
C HIS A 614 -3.98 14.65 -10.57
N ARG A 615 -3.76 15.72 -11.35
CA ARG A 615 -3.58 15.59 -12.80
C ARG A 615 -2.22 14.98 -13.11
N TRP A 616 -2.06 14.39 -14.29
CA TRP A 616 -0.79 13.72 -14.62
C TRP A 616 0.40 14.69 -14.64
N SER A 617 0.22 15.90 -15.19
CA SER A 617 1.26 16.93 -15.14
C SER A 617 1.52 17.46 -13.73
N GLU A 618 0.49 17.52 -12.87
CA GLU A 618 0.65 17.93 -11.45
C GLU A 618 1.52 16.95 -10.68
N THR A 619 1.19 15.65 -10.78
CA THR A 619 1.96 14.59 -10.10
C THR A 619 3.41 14.59 -10.59
N PHE A 620 3.62 14.66 -11.91
CA PHE A 620 4.97 14.66 -12.47
C PHE A 620 5.76 15.93 -12.12
N ALA A 621 5.11 17.10 -12.05
CA ALA A 621 5.76 18.34 -11.62
C ALA A 621 6.16 18.29 -10.14
N ILE A 622 5.32 17.71 -9.28
CA ILE A 622 5.64 17.43 -7.87
C ILE A 622 6.90 16.56 -7.79
N ASP A 623 6.94 15.47 -8.56
CA ASP A 623 8.09 14.56 -8.60
C ASP A 623 9.38 15.27 -9.03
N LEU A 624 9.32 16.10 -10.09
CA LEU A 624 10.48 16.87 -10.55
C LEU A 624 10.93 17.93 -9.53
N HIS A 625 9.98 18.62 -8.90
CA HIS A 625 10.26 19.61 -7.87
C HIS A 625 11.03 18.98 -6.70
N PHE A 626 10.56 17.86 -6.17
CA PHE A 626 11.24 17.20 -5.05
C PHE A 626 12.48 16.42 -5.45
N ALA A 627 12.63 16.01 -6.72
CA ALA A 627 13.92 15.56 -7.22
C ALA A 627 14.97 16.70 -7.20
N ALA A 628 14.57 17.92 -7.53
CA ALA A 628 15.44 19.09 -7.62
C ALA A 628 15.88 19.62 -6.26
N ILE A 629 14.98 19.65 -5.27
CA ILE A 629 15.27 20.31 -3.99
C ILE A 629 15.22 19.36 -2.79
N GLY A 630 14.70 18.14 -2.90
CA GLY A 630 14.37 17.32 -1.74
C GLY A 630 13.15 17.86 -0.99
N PHE A 631 12.57 17.06 -0.09
CA PHE A 631 11.33 17.45 0.59
C PHE A 631 11.54 18.08 1.96
N TRP A 632 12.59 17.66 2.66
CA TRP A 632 12.76 17.94 4.08
C TRP A 632 13.34 19.32 4.31
N GLN A 633 12.66 20.16 5.10
CA GLN A 633 13.16 21.50 5.39
C GLN A 633 14.07 21.49 6.62
N GLY A 634 15.02 22.44 6.67
CA GLY A 634 15.89 22.61 7.84
C GLY A 634 17.16 21.76 7.85
N PHE A 635 17.47 21.04 6.77
CA PHE A 635 18.69 20.24 6.61
C PHE A 635 19.61 20.85 5.53
N PRO A 636 20.94 20.67 5.61
CA PRO A 636 21.86 21.12 4.57
C PRO A 636 21.57 20.51 3.19
N ASP A 637 21.12 19.26 3.14
CA ASP A 637 20.53 18.62 1.95
C ASP A 637 19.18 18.00 2.34
N SER A 638 18.11 18.61 1.84
CA SER A 638 16.70 18.28 2.06
C SER A 638 16.24 16.93 1.52
N ARG A 639 17.13 16.17 0.88
CA ARG A 639 16.90 14.77 0.51
C ARG A 639 17.22 13.80 1.65
N PHE A 640 17.96 14.27 2.65
CA PHE A 640 18.30 13.50 3.84
C PHE A 640 17.47 13.98 5.02
N VAL A 641 17.23 13.06 5.96
CA VAL A 641 16.50 13.32 7.22
C VAL A 641 17.46 13.29 8.42
N VAL A 642 18.74 13.12 8.15
CA VAL A 642 19.82 13.08 9.14
C VAL A 642 20.98 13.88 8.55
N ASP A 643 21.45 14.89 9.28
CA ASP A 643 22.64 15.67 8.91
C ASP A 643 23.91 15.01 9.48
N ALA A 644 25.10 15.55 9.14
CA ALA A 644 26.36 14.96 9.57
C ALA A 644 26.50 14.82 11.11
N PRO A 645 26.19 15.83 11.94
CA PRO A 645 26.23 15.67 13.39
C PRO A 645 25.30 14.59 13.93
N ARG A 646 24.07 14.48 13.42
CA ARG A 646 23.15 13.40 13.82
C ARG A 646 23.64 12.02 13.34
N HIS A 647 24.28 11.95 12.17
CA HIS A 647 24.91 10.72 11.69
C HIS A 647 25.98 10.18 12.63
N GLU A 648 26.83 11.06 13.19
CA GLU A 648 27.84 10.63 14.16
C GLU A 648 27.23 10.05 15.45
N ILE A 649 26.06 10.56 15.89
CA ILE A 649 25.31 10.00 17.02
C ILE A 649 24.82 8.59 16.68
N LEU A 650 24.22 8.40 15.49
CA LEU A 650 23.78 7.08 15.02
C LEU A 650 24.96 6.10 14.94
N ASP A 651 26.11 6.55 14.45
CA ASP A 651 27.31 5.71 14.35
C ASP A 651 27.86 5.31 15.74
N ALA A 652 27.75 6.19 16.74
CA ALA A 652 28.09 5.84 18.13
C ALA A 652 27.14 4.77 18.70
N VAL A 653 25.83 4.87 18.42
CA VAL A 653 24.84 3.86 18.84
C VAL A 653 25.10 2.53 18.12
N ARG A 654 25.36 2.56 16.81
CA ARG A 654 25.73 1.37 16.02
C ARG A 654 26.98 0.69 16.53
N ALA A 655 27.99 1.45 16.98
CA ALA A 655 29.19 0.86 17.56
C ALA A 655 28.89 0.05 18.83
N GLU A 656 27.91 0.45 19.65
CA GLU A 656 27.47 -0.32 20.83
C GLU A 656 26.66 -1.57 20.42
N ILE A 657 25.88 -1.50 19.33
CA ILE A 657 25.17 -2.63 18.73
C ILE A 657 26.17 -3.66 18.18
N ASP A 658 27.13 -3.21 17.37
CA ASP A 658 28.16 -4.05 16.76
C ASP A 658 29.06 -4.72 17.81
N ALA A 659 29.27 -4.04 18.93
CA ALA A 659 29.99 -4.61 20.08
C ALA A 659 29.13 -5.56 20.95
N GLY A 660 27.85 -5.74 20.63
CA GLY A 660 26.93 -6.61 21.36
C GLY A 660 26.51 -6.09 22.73
N ARG A 661 26.77 -4.81 23.04
CA ARG A 661 26.39 -4.18 24.32
C ARG A 661 25.00 -3.56 24.28
N LEU A 662 24.50 -3.21 23.09
CA LEU A 662 23.12 -2.79 22.87
C LEU A 662 22.42 -3.89 22.07
N ALA A 663 21.47 -4.59 22.72
CA ALA A 663 20.73 -5.69 22.12
C ALA A 663 19.30 -5.28 21.75
N HIS A 664 18.58 -6.18 21.07
CA HIS A 664 17.21 -5.99 20.58
C HIS A 664 16.19 -5.60 21.66
N ASP A 665 16.45 -5.96 22.91
CA ASP A 665 15.62 -5.74 24.09
C ASP A 665 16.20 -4.65 25.02
N THR A 666 17.25 -3.95 24.59
CA THR A 666 17.86 -2.85 25.35
C THR A 666 17.20 -1.52 24.95
N PRO A 667 16.33 -0.93 25.78
CA PRO A 667 15.70 0.34 25.45
C PRO A 667 16.69 1.51 25.63
N VAL A 668 16.54 2.53 24.79
CA VAL A 668 17.31 3.78 24.84
C VAL A 668 16.41 4.90 25.33
N LEU A 669 16.86 5.64 26.35
CA LEU A 669 16.18 6.85 26.81
C LEU A 669 16.69 8.04 26.00
N HIS A 670 15.83 8.64 25.20
CA HIS A 670 16.18 9.78 24.36
C HIS A 670 15.59 11.07 24.94
N LEU A 671 16.46 12.02 25.27
CA LEU A 671 16.14 13.34 25.82
C LEU A 671 16.42 14.42 24.76
N ALA A 672 15.38 15.08 24.27
CA ALA A 672 15.53 16.21 23.34
C ALA A 672 14.37 17.20 23.47
N LYS A 673 14.52 18.39 22.87
CA LYS A 673 13.44 19.39 22.84
C LYS A 673 12.13 18.84 22.26
N SER A 674 12.20 18.08 21.17
CA SER A 674 11.05 17.50 20.48
C SER A 674 11.39 16.13 19.91
N PHE A 675 10.41 15.24 19.85
CA PHE A 675 10.49 13.92 19.22
C PHE A 675 10.44 13.96 17.69
N GLN A 676 10.13 15.14 17.11
CA GLN A 676 10.02 15.29 15.66
C GLN A 676 11.39 15.07 15.01
N GLN A 677 11.44 14.25 13.96
CA GLN A 677 12.67 13.77 13.34
C GLN A 677 13.50 14.87 12.64
N TRP A 678 12.89 16.04 12.39
CA TRP A 678 13.60 17.24 11.91
C TRP A 678 14.24 18.06 13.05
N VAL A 679 13.89 17.76 14.30
CA VAL A 679 14.44 18.42 15.50
C VAL A 679 15.44 17.51 16.23
N SER A 680 15.16 16.22 16.37
CA SER A 680 16.00 15.25 17.08
C SER A 680 16.43 14.08 16.20
N THR A 681 17.43 13.34 16.65
CA THR A 681 18.05 12.19 15.97
C THR A 681 17.09 10.99 15.97
N PRO A 682 16.63 10.52 14.82
CA PRO A 682 15.62 9.45 14.76
C PRO A 682 16.20 8.03 14.94
N LEU A 683 16.70 7.68 16.14
CA LEU A 683 17.44 6.42 16.38
C LEU A 683 16.64 5.17 16.01
N GLY A 684 15.37 5.10 16.40
CA GLY A 684 14.52 3.93 16.16
C GLY A 684 14.22 3.70 14.67
N VAL A 685 14.34 4.74 13.85
CA VAL A 685 14.15 4.66 12.40
C VAL A 685 15.42 4.22 11.69
N PHE A 686 16.58 4.69 12.12
CA PHE A 686 17.84 4.51 11.39
C PHE A 686 18.82 3.51 12.02
N ASP A 687 18.60 3.09 13.27
CA ASP A 687 19.36 2.03 13.94
C ASP A 687 18.46 0.86 14.37
N GLY A 688 17.15 1.07 14.37
CA GLY A 688 16.17 0.05 14.77
C GLY A 688 16.11 -0.18 16.28
N VAL A 689 16.69 0.71 17.09
CA VAL A 689 16.66 0.61 18.55
C VAL A 689 15.27 0.96 19.11
N THR A 690 14.92 0.40 20.27
CA THR A 690 13.67 0.75 20.96
C THR A 690 13.87 2.03 21.76
N GLU A 691 13.23 3.12 21.34
CA GLU A 691 13.35 4.41 22.00
C GLU A 691 12.19 4.66 22.98
N THR A 692 12.51 5.20 24.15
CA THR A 692 11.58 5.99 24.97
C THR A 692 12.02 7.44 24.93
N PHE A 693 11.09 8.34 24.61
CA PHE A 693 11.40 9.74 24.40
C PHE A 693 10.87 10.60 25.54
N VAL A 694 11.72 11.48 26.07
CA VAL A 694 11.33 12.51 27.03
C VAL A 694 11.61 13.86 26.42
N SER A 695 10.58 14.69 26.27
CA SER A 695 10.66 15.97 25.59
C SER A 695 10.01 17.12 26.35
N LEU A 696 10.40 18.34 26.02
CA LEU A 696 9.77 19.55 26.53
C LEU A 696 8.32 19.67 26.06
N ASP A 697 8.08 19.31 24.80
CA ASP A 697 6.76 19.41 24.14
C ASP A 697 6.23 18.00 23.80
N PRO A 698 5.81 17.18 24.80
CA PRO A 698 5.25 15.87 24.51
C PRO A 698 3.88 16.05 23.84
N GLU A 699 3.78 15.67 22.56
CA GLU A 699 2.48 15.64 21.88
C GLU A 699 1.63 14.50 22.44
N VAL A 700 0.38 14.79 22.82
CA VAL A 700 -0.63 13.78 23.17
C VAL A 700 -1.78 13.88 22.18
N SER A 701 -1.77 13.01 21.17
CA SER A 701 -2.74 12.98 20.08
C SER A 701 -3.07 11.55 19.66
N GLN A 702 -3.98 11.40 18.69
CA GLN A 702 -4.26 10.10 18.06
C GLN A 702 -3.02 9.46 17.41
N HIS A 703 -1.99 10.26 17.10
CA HIS A 703 -0.72 9.78 16.54
C HIS A 703 0.19 9.24 17.63
N THR A 704 0.21 9.87 18.80
CA THR A 704 1.10 9.49 19.90
C THR A 704 0.49 8.55 20.94
N ALA A 705 -0.82 8.28 20.82
CA ALA A 705 -1.56 7.42 21.72
C ALA A 705 -0.96 6.00 21.79
N GLY A 706 -0.63 5.57 23.02
CA GLY A 706 -0.01 4.27 23.29
C GLY A 706 1.48 4.20 22.97
N GLY A 707 2.10 5.31 22.54
CA GLY A 707 3.54 5.43 22.34
C GLY A 707 4.33 5.56 23.65
N ARG A 708 5.62 5.87 23.52
CA ARG A 708 6.58 6.06 24.64
C ARG A 708 7.14 7.47 24.64
N LEU A 709 6.24 8.46 24.51
CA LEU A 709 6.57 9.89 24.55
C LEU A 709 6.08 10.50 25.86
N TYR A 710 6.99 11.13 26.61
CA TYR A 710 6.73 11.67 27.94
C TYR A 710 7.26 13.09 28.11
N GLY A 711 6.71 13.82 29.08
CA GLY A 711 7.22 15.14 29.48
C GLY A 711 8.45 15.05 30.39
N LEU A 712 9.19 16.16 30.50
CA LEU A 712 10.38 16.26 31.35
C LEU A 712 10.11 15.97 32.84
N ASP A 713 8.88 16.10 33.31
CA ASP A 713 8.45 15.72 34.65
C ASP A 713 8.63 14.21 34.94
N ALA A 714 8.63 13.38 33.89
CA ALA A 714 8.87 11.94 34.00
C ALA A 714 10.36 11.56 34.04
N LEU A 715 11.29 12.49 33.74
CA LEU A 715 12.72 12.21 33.63
C LEU A 715 13.32 11.61 34.92
N PRO A 716 13.08 12.15 36.13
CA PRO A 716 13.67 11.58 37.34
C PRO A 716 13.27 10.13 37.58
N ARG A 717 12.03 9.77 37.23
CA ARG A 717 11.52 8.39 37.33
C ARG A 717 12.27 7.46 36.39
N PHE A 718 12.51 7.87 35.13
CA PHE A 718 13.20 7.03 34.17
C PHE A 718 14.69 6.87 34.50
N LEU A 719 15.37 7.94 34.91
CA LEU A 719 16.76 7.86 35.34
C LEU A 719 16.94 6.96 36.57
N ALA A 720 16.01 7.01 37.53
CA ALA A 720 16.06 6.19 38.75
C ALA A 720 15.66 4.71 38.54
N SER A 721 15.01 4.37 37.42
CA SER A 721 14.50 3.01 37.18
C SER A 721 15.60 1.98 36.99
N GLY A 722 16.74 2.37 36.41
CA GLY A 722 17.77 1.45 35.93
C GLY A 722 17.35 0.64 34.70
N ASP A 723 16.14 0.84 34.15
CA ASP A 723 15.62 0.10 33.00
C ASP A 723 16.30 0.51 31.68
N TYR A 724 16.94 1.68 31.65
CA TYR A 724 17.59 2.24 30.46
C TYR A 724 19.10 2.19 30.64
N LEU A 725 19.79 1.33 29.88
CA LEU A 725 21.25 1.25 29.93
C LEU A 725 21.93 2.39 29.14
N TYR A 726 21.19 3.03 28.24
CA TYR A 726 21.69 4.10 27.38
C TYR A 726 20.80 5.33 27.45
N VAL A 727 21.44 6.50 27.47
CA VAL A 727 20.79 7.80 27.34
C VAL A 727 21.37 8.54 26.16
N VAL A 728 20.53 9.06 25.27
CA VAL A 728 20.93 10.04 24.26
C VAL A 728 20.36 11.39 24.66
N LEU A 729 21.23 12.39 24.79
CA LEU A 729 20.86 13.74 25.20
C LEU A 729 21.19 14.73 24.08
N GLU A 730 20.18 15.42 23.58
CA GLU A 730 20.31 16.56 22.68
C GLU A 730 19.95 17.85 23.45
N PRO A 731 20.94 18.55 24.02
CA PRO A 731 20.71 19.59 25.03
C PRO A 731 20.09 20.88 24.47
N VAL A 732 20.13 21.09 23.15
CA VAL A 732 19.68 22.33 22.51
C VAL A 732 18.19 22.59 22.78
N GLY A 733 17.91 23.65 23.53
CA GLY A 733 16.55 24.08 23.88
C GLY A 733 15.90 23.30 25.03
N LEU A 734 16.64 22.41 25.70
CA LEU A 734 16.24 21.84 26.99
C LEU A 734 16.64 22.77 28.15
N PRO A 735 16.00 22.64 29.33
CA PRO A 735 16.41 23.37 30.53
C PRO A 735 17.85 23.04 30.96
N ASP A 736 18.52 24.02 31.57
CA ASP A 736 19.84 23.80 32.17
C ASP A 736 19.79 22.71 33.27
N GLY A 737 20.89 21.98 33.44
CA GLY A 737 21.03 20.95 34.48
C GLY A 737 20.45 19.57 34.15
N ILE A 738 19.84 19.35 32.97
CA ILE A 738 19.43 18.01 32.52
C ILE A 738 20.63 17.06 32.42
N ARG A 739 21.74 17.55 31.86
CA ARG A 739 22.99 16.80 31.78
C ARG A 739 23.50 16.37 33.16
N ASP A 740 23.45 17.28 34.14
CA ASP A 740 23.90 17.00 35.50
C ASP A 740 23.02 15.93 36.18
N GLN A 741 21.72 15.90 35.87
CA GLN A 741 20.82 14.83 36.34
C GLN A 741 21.19 13.46 35.76
N VAL A 742 21.54 13.39 34.47
CA VAL A 742 22.00 12.14 33.82
C VAL A 742 23.29 11.64 34.47
N LEU A 743 24.27 12.52 34.68
CA LEU A 743 25.52 12.17 35.35
C LEU A 743 25.30 11.75 36.82
N ALA A 744 24.44 12.47 37.55
CA ALA A 744 24.11 12.14 38.94
C ALA A 744 23.39 10.79 39.07
N ALA A 745 22.70 10.34 38.02
CA ALA A 745 22.10 9.01 37.94
C ALA A 745 23.12 7.89 37.62
N GLY A 746 24.41 8.23 37.45
CA GLY A 746 25.50 7.25 37.29
C GLY A 746 25.86 6.91 35.85
N TYR A 747 25.28 7.60 34.87
CA TYR A 747 25.61 7.40 33.46
C TYR A 747 26.93 8.07 33.09
N GLU A 748 27.75 7.40 32.28
CA GLU A 748 29.03 7.90 31.79
C GLU A 748 28.93 8.26 30.30
N PRO A 749 29.45 9.43 29.87
CA PRO A 749 29.44 9.80 28.46
C PRO A 749 30.41 8.91 27.66
N ILE A 750 29.91 8.34 26.57
CA ILE A 750 30.68 7.50 25.64
C ILE A 750 30.90 8.18 24.28
N PHE A 751 30.10 9.19 23.94
CA PHE A 751 30.23 10.00 22.73
C PHE A 751 29.66 11.41 22.96
N ALA A 752 30.22 12.40 22.28
CA ALA A 752 29.75 13.79 22.32
C ALA A 752 30.09 14.53 21.02
N ASN A 753 29.15 15.32 20.50
CA ASN A 753 29.43 16.28 19.44
C ASN A 753 28.57 17.56 19.59
N GLY A 754 28.51 18.40 18.55
CA GLY A 754 27.76 19.65 18.57
C GLY A 754 26.23 19.50 18.62
N GLN A 755 25.69 18.31 18.34
CA GLN A 755 24.26 18.02 18.38
C GLN A 755 23.83 17.39 19.71
N GLY A 756 24.62 16.44 20.24
CA GLY A 756 24.27 15.72 21.45
C GLY A 756 25.37 14.83 22.04
N GLU A 757 25.02 14.17 23.14
CA GLU A 757 25.87 13.25 23.90
C GLU A 757 25.17 11.89 24.03
N VAL A 758 25.93 10.80 23.93
CA VAL A 758 25.48 9.44 24.25
C VAL A 758 26.12 9.00 25.55
N PHE A 759 25.32 8.50 26.47
CA PHE A 759 25.76 8.00 27.77
C PHE A 759 25.40 6.53 27.93
N ARG A 760 26.18 5.84 28.76
CA ARG A 760 25.95 4.44 29.14
C ARG A 760 26.02 4.28 30.65
N LEU A 761 25.15 3.46 31.21
CA LEU A 761 25.24 3.00 32.59
C LEU A 761 26.28 1.85 32.67
N PRO A 762 27.28 1.93 33.56
CA PRO A 762 28.41 0.99 33.61
C PRO A 762 28.07 -0.44 34.00
#